data_AF-A0A7M1QH34-F1
#
_entry.id   AF-A0A7M1QH34-F1
#
_cell.length_a   1.000
_cell.length_b   1.000
_cell.length_c   1.000
_cell.angle_alpha   90.00
_cell.angle_beta   90.00
_cell.angle_gamma   90.00
#
_symmetry.space_group_name_H-M   'P 1'
#
loop_
_entity.id
_entity.type
_entity.pdbx_description
1 polymer ?
#
loop_
_entity_poly.entity_id
_entity_poly.type
_entity_poly.pdbx_seq_one_letter_code
_entity_poly.pdbx_strand_id
1 'polypeptide(L)'
;MPKERLIAHKQLLPLGANQRWQWQATGDDPQFLLKRSLPLPGWQMLEVAMEHDQPSVAVKLYLDIGDGFSEEQSIYLPLKSGRVTKRLFYVPKRLKALRFDPMGTEGRFTLRHLRLAWLSPWFAHDRLAQRLVNMHHQWRGKSRAEVLPALKRQAREQGRHWRELALEQYEATFERRTTRHSYTQWLEDRRELSAERVRRVINKLPYTPLISVLVPVYNPHLDWLRECLESVLGQHYPHWQLCIADDASPDPEVRRVLAAYAKRDSRIQVVYRERNGHICAASNSALALAKGEFVALLDHDDCLSPHALFHVIEALHRHPEAGLLYSDEDKLSERGERFDPHFKPQWNPDLLLAQNYLTHLGVYRTALVREVGGFREGFEGSQDHDLALRVTARLVPERIVHVPHVLYHWRAGAGSTALGSGEKDYTSEAGLAAVRDHLAQRMPEARVMPGDFPNTYRVRWPLPEPAPLVSLLIPTRDRLAILKPCVDAILERTDYPNLEVLILDNQSTCTETLAYMRAVSERDERVRVLRWDEPFNYSAINNFGALYAHGEILGLVNNDIEPINRDWLAEMVRQACRPEIGCVGAKLYYPNDTLQHGGVILGIGGVAGHAHKYFTRHSPGYFTRLHLAHNLSAVTGACLLVRRAVFEEVGGLNEEHLAIAFNDVDLCLKVREAGYRNLWTPYAELYHHESVSRGAEDNAAKRARANGEANYMRETWGEHLDSDPAYNPNLTLVHEDFSLR
;
A
#
# COMPACT_ATOMS: atom_id res chain seq x y z
N MET A 1 2.09 -31.38 18.18
CA MET A 1 2.99 -32.49 18.60
C MET A 1 3.05 -32.48 20.12
N PRO A 2 3.00 -33.62 20.84
CA PRO A 2 3.23 -33.60 22.27
C PRO A 2 4.71 -33.28 22.58
N LYS A 3 4.87 -32.41 23.57
CA LYS A 3 6.00 -31.88 24.38
C LYS A 3 7.45 -32.40 24.26
N GLU A 4 7.81 -33.41 23.46
CA GLU A 4 9.07 -34.19 23.63
C GLU A 4 10.01 -34.25 22.41
N ARG A 5 9.84 -33.41 21.36
CA ARG A 5 10.41 -33.75 20.03
C ARG A 5 11.29 -32.73 19.32
N LEU A 6 11.35 -31.46 19.75
CA LEU A 6 12.24 -30.48 19.11
C LEU A 6 13.58 -30.45 19.84
N ILE A 7 14.64 -30.93 19.19
CA ILE A 7 16.01 -30.87 19.72
C ILE A 7 16.67 -29.63 19.14
N ALA A 8 17.05 -28.68 19.99
CA ALA A 8 17.84 -27.52 19.57
C ALA A 8 19.17 -28.01 18.99
N HIS A 9 19.52 -27.53 17.80
CA HIS A 9 20.67 -28.01 17.05
C HIS A 9 21.74 -26.92 16.88
N LYS A 10 21.34 -25.72 16.45
CA LYS A 10 22.24 -24.58 16.21
C LYS A 10 21.58 -23.25 16.60
N GLN A 11 22.40 -22.33 17.09
CA GLN A 11 22.09 -20.92 17.39
C GLN A 11 20.81 -20.70 18.20
N LEU A 12 20.50 -21.60 19.14
CA LEU A 12 19.33 -21.54 20.00
C LEU A 12 19.70 -21.74 21.46
N LEU A 13 19.41 -20.74 22.29
CA LEU A 13 19.59 -20.81 23.74
C LEU A 13 18.23 -20.76 24.46
N PRO A 14 17.97 -21.63 25.44
CA PRO A 14 16.73 -21.55 26.23
C PRO A 14 16.80 -20.38 27.22
N LEU A 15 15.73 -19.58 27.32
CA LEU A 15 15.67 -18.37 28.15
C LEU A 15 15.33 -18.63 29.64
N GLY A 16 15.68 -19.81 30.18
CA GLY A 16 15.58 -20.13 31.61
C GLY A 16 15.20 -21.58 31.90
N ALA A 17 15.63 -22.12 33.06
CA ALA A 17 15.47 -23.53 33.44
C ALA A 17 14.00 -23.99 33.53
N ASN A 18 13.06 -23.07 33.79
CA ASN A 18 11.62 -23.34 33.90
C ASN A 18 10.77 -22.80 32.73
N GLN A 19 11.40 -22.17 31.72
CA GLN A 19 10.70 -21.53 30.58
C GLN A 19 10.96 -22.28 29.26
N ARG A 20 10.62 -23.57 29.23
CA ARG A 20 10.92 -24.55 28.14
C ARG A 20 10.43 -24.20 26.72
N TRP A 21 9.71 -23.10 26.53
CA TRP A 21 9.16 -22.67 25.23
C TRP A 21 9.74 -21.34 24.76
N GLN A 22 10.57 -20.71 25.59
CA GLN A 22 11.20 -19.43 25.30
C GLN A 22 12.64 -19.67 24.88
N TRP A 23 12.98 -19.12 23.72
CA TRP A 23 14.27 -19.31 23.10
C TRP A 23 14.83 -17.97 22.65
N GLN A 24 16.15 -17.89 22.66
CA GLN A 24 16.92 -16.83 22.05
C GLN A 24 17.62 -17.41 20.82
N ALA A 25 17.31 -16.87 19.65
CA ALA A 25 18.11 -17.05 18.45
C ALA A 25 19.37 -16.19 18.58
N THR A 26 20.54 -16.81 18.49
CA THR A 26 21.84 -16.14 18.69
C THR A 26 22.60 -15.92 17.37
N GLY A 27 21.92 -16.09 16.24
CA GLY A 27 22.45 -15.77 14.93
C GLY A 27 21.32 -15.77 13.88
N ASP A 28 21.70 -15.85 12.61
CA ASP A 28 20.83 -15.79 11.44
C ASP A 28 20.26 -17.14 10.99
N ASP A 29 20.67 -18.24 11.61
CA ASP A 29 20.30 -19.61 11.25
C ASP A 29 20.00 -20.52 12.47
N PRO A 30 19.00 -20.18 13.32
CA PRO A 30 18.57 -21.02 14.44
C PRO A 30 17.84 -22.28 13.95
N GLN A 31 18.17 -23.46 14.52
CA GLN A 31 17.68 -24.74 14.00
C GLN A 31 17.20 -25.69 15.09
N PHE A 32 15.99 -26.23 14.92
CA PHE A 32 15.54 -27.44 15.59
C PHE A 32 15.60 -28.64 14.64
N LEU A 33 16.05 -29.79 15.13
CA LEU A 33 16.18 -31.01 14.33
C LEU A 33 15.20 -32.09 14.82
N LEU A 34 14.52 -32.74 13.88
CA LEU A 34 13.61 -33.85 14.12
C LEU A 34 13.97 -35.06 13.25
N LYS A 35 14.52 -36.11 13.89
CA LYS A 35 14.90 -37.39 13.24
C LYS A 35 14.01 -38.57 13.60
N ARG A 36 13.06 -38.38 14.53
CA ARG A 36 12.18 -39.45 15.03
C ARG A 36 10.72 -38.99 14.95
N SER A 37 9.81 -39.94 14.74
CA SER A 37 8.37 -39.68 14.64
C SER A 37 7.99 -38.69 13.53
N LEU A 38 8.56 -38.90 12.35
CA LEU A 38 8.31 -38.12 11.15
C LEU A 38 6.85 -38.24 10.70
N PRO A 39 6.29 -37.22 10.04
CA PRO A 39 4.93 -37.29 9.48
C PRO A 39 4.81 -38.39 8.43
N LEU A 40 3.62 -38.96 8.31
CA LEU A 40 3.31 -39.95 7.27
C LEU A 40 3.43 -39.33 5.87
N PRO A 41 3.83 -40.10 4.84
CA PRO A 41 3.80 -39.65 3.46
C PRO A 41 2.39 -39.19 3.04
N GLY A 42 2.34 -38.18 2.18
CA GLY A 42 1.09 -37.58 1.71
C GLY A 42 0.92 -36.13 2.14
N TRP A 43 -0.31 -35.64 2.07
CA TRP A 43 -0.64 -34.26 2.40
C TRP A 43 -0.62 -34.02 3.91
N GLN A 44 0.03 -32.94 4.32
CA GLN A 44 0.18 -32.53 5.70
C GLN A 44 -0.19 -31.05 5.86
N MET A 45 -0.70 -30.69 7.03
CA MET A 45 -0.85 -29.32 7.48
C MET A 45 0.19 -29.03 8.56
N LEU A 46 1.05 -28.04 8.30
CA LEU A 46 1.89 -27.41 9.32
C LEU A 46 1.05 -26.36 10.04
N GLU A 47 1.00 -26.39 11.37
CA GLU A 47 0.38 -25.37 12.22
C GLU A 47 1.42 -24.84 13.21
N VAL A 48 1.59 -23.52 13.27
CA VAL A 48 2.58 -22.85 14.13
C VAL A 48 1.96 -21.63 14.79
N ALA A 49 2.13 -21.47 16.10
CA ALA A 49 1.89 -20.20 16.79
C ALA A 49 3.13 -19.83 17.60
N MET A 50 3.62 -18.62 17.40
CA MET A 50 4.84 -18.14 18.03
C MET A 50 4.71 -16.65 18.35
N GLU A 51 5.10 -16.27 19.56
CA GLU A 51 5.33 -14.87 19.94
C GLU A 51 6.80 -14.55 19.66
N HIS A 52 7.10 -13.36 19.15
CA HIS A 52 8.47 -12.94 18.84
C HIS A 52 8.63 -11.43 19.01
N ASP A 53 9.88 -10.98 19.18
CA ASP A 53 10.25 -9.57 19.30
C ASP A 53 10.64 -8.90 17.97
N GLN A 54 10.65 -9.66 16.88
CA GLN A 54 10.98 -9.15 15.54
C GLN A 54 9.77 -8.49 14.84
N PRO A 55 9.97 -7.51 13.93
CA PRO A 55 8.87 -6.88 13.18
C PRO A 55 8.07 -7.88 12.32
N SER A 56 8.72 -8.91 11.79
CA SER A 56 8.09 -10.01 11.08
C SER A 56 8.94 -11.26 11.21
N VAL A 57 8.32 -12.43 11.31
CA VAL A 57 9.04 -13.70 11.31
C VAL A 57 8.38 -14.67 10.34
N ALA A 58 9.21 -15.49 9.69
CA ALA A 58 8.76 -16.68 9.01
C ALA A 58 9.55 -17.87 9.54
N VAL A 59 8.86 -19.01 9.61
CA VAL A 59 9.50 -20.28 9.91
C VAL A 59 9.81 -21.00 8.61
N LYS A 60 10.90 -21.75 8.58
CA LYS A 60 11.19 -22.68 7.47
C LYS A 60 11.18 -24.11 7.97
N LEU A 61 10.55 -25.01 7.23
CA LEU A 61 10.59 -26.45 7.49
C LEU A 61 11.28 -27.15 6.32
N TYR A 62 12.48 -27.66 6.55
CA TYR A 62 13.28 -28.39 5.56
C TYR A 62 13.01 -29.89 5.66
N LEU A 63 12.86 -30.54 4.50
CA LEU A 63 12.70 -31.97 4.36
C LEU A 63 14.01 -32.57 3.84
N ASP A 64 14.54 -33.56 4.53
CA ASP A 64 15.65 -34.38 4.02
C ASP A 64 15.09 -35.70 3.49
N ILE A 65 15.17 -35.90 2.18
CA ILE A 65 14.72 -37.14 1.51
C ILE A 65 15.87 -38.11 1.19
N GLY A 66 17.09 -37.78 1.58
CA GLY A 66 18.28 -38.58 1.35
C GLY A 66 19.52 -37.81 0.91
N ASP A 67 19.34 -36.57 0.46
CA ASP A 67 20.40 -35.73 -0.12
C ASP A 67 20.81 -34.58 0.81
N GLY A 68 20.30 -34.55 2.05
CA GLY A 68 20.52 -33.48 3.02
C GLY A 68 19.41 -32.42 2.98
N PHE A 69 19.62 -31.30 3.66
CA PHE A 69 18.69 -30.16 3.67
C PHE A 69 19.07 -29.16 2.58
N SER A 70 18.11 -28.79 1.73
CA SER A 70 18.26 -27.76 0.70
C SER A 70 17.09 -26.77 0.74
N GLU A 71 17.32 -25.56 0.23
CA GLU A 71 16.26 -24.54 0.09
C GLU A 71 15.12 -25.01 -0.82
N GLU A 72 15.43 -25.77 -1.88
CA GLU A 72 14.44 -26.37 -2.79
C GLU A 72 13.48 -27.34 -2.09
N GLN A 73 13.91 -27.94 -0.98
CA GLN A 73 13.11 -28.87 -0.18
C GLN A 73 12.66 -28.23 1.14
N SER A 74 12.45 -26.91 1.14
CA SER A 74 11.99 -26.15 2.30
C SER A 74 10.54 -25.68 2.15
N ILE A 75 9.90 -25.43 3.29
CA ILE A 75 8.56 -24.88 3.37
C ILE A 75 8.64 -23.60 4.21
N TYR A 76 8.53 -22.46 3.55
CA TYR A 76 8.42 -21.14 4.14
C TYR A 76 7.02 -20.81 4.69
N LEU A 77 6.89 -20.51 5.97
CA LEU A 77 5.60 -20.10 6.55
C LEU A 77 5.76 -18.77 7.30
N PRO A 78 5.32 -17.64 6.71
CA PRO A 78 5.27 -16.38 7.43
C PRO A 78 4.30 -16.49 8.60
N LEU A 79 4.69 -16.00 9.77
CA LEU A 79 3.90 -16.10 10.99
C LEU A 79 3.23 -14.76 11.33
N LYS A 80 2.03 -14.85 11.92
CA LYS A 80 1.40 -13.74 12.65
C LYS A 80 1.64 -13.96 14.14
N SER A 81 2.26 -12.98 14.81
CA SER A 81 2.67 -13.11 16.22
C SER A 81 1.50 -13.55 17.11
N GLY A 82 1.72 -14.61 17.90
CA GLY A 82 0.75 -15.20 18.82
C GLY A 82 -0.43 -15.95 18.19
N ARG A 83 -0.64 -15.88 16.86
CA ARG A 83 -1.75 -16.55 16.16
C ARG A 83 -1.30 -17.86 15.51
N VAL A 84 -2.18 -18.87 15.53
CA VAL A 84 -1.94 -20.13 14.83
C VAL A 84 -2.01 -19.89 13.32
N THR A 85 -0.87 -20.01 12.67
CA THR A 85 -0.72 -19.94 11.21
C THR A 85 -0.62 -21.34 10.63
N LYS A 86 -1.22 -21.58 9.47
CA LYS A 86 -1.32 -22.91 8.85
C LYS A 86 -0.80 -22.94 7.41
N ARG A 87 -0.04 -23.97 7.03
CA ARG A 87 0.42 -24.19 5.64
C ARG A 87 0.30 -25.66 5.24
N LEU A 88 -0.40 -25.93 4.14
CA LEU A 88 -0.40 -27.22 3.47
C LEU A 88 0.97 -27.50 2.86
N PHE A 89 1.44 -28.74 2.96
CA PHE A 89 2.61 -29.23 2.23
C PHE A 89 2.47 -30.72 1.92
N TYR A 90 3.34 -31.25 1.07
CA TYR A 90 3.33 -32.67 0.70
C TYR A 90 4.61 -33.36 1.19
N VAL A 91 4.46 -34.46 1.93
CA VAL A 91 5.56 -35.30 2.39
C VAL A 91 5.80 -36.44 1.41
N PRO A 92 7.00 -36.55 0.82
CA PRO A 92 7.37 -37.66 -0.05
C PRO A 92 7.57 -38.96 0.74
N LYS A 93 7.57 -40.10 0.05
CA LYS A 93 7.66 -41.44 0.68
C LYS A 93 8.97 -41.71 1.44
N ARG A 94 10.05 -40.96 1.16
CA ARG A 94 11.41 -41.21 1.68
C ARG A 94 11.92 -40.13 2.65
N LEU A 95 11.06 -39.53 3.46
CA LEU A 95 11.49 -38.53 4.45
C LEU A 95 12.38 -39.17 5.53
N LYS A 96 13.63 -38.71 5.66
CA LYS A 96 14.62 -39.19 6.65
C LYS A 96 14.77 -38.28 7.86
N ALA A 97 14.62 -36.96 7.67
CA ALA A 97 14.66 -35.98 8.75
C ALA A 97 13.87 -34.72 8.39
N LEU A 98 13.52 -33.96 9.42
CA LEU A 98 13.02 -32.59 9.29
C LEU A 98 13.92 -31.64 10.07
N ARG A 99 14.12 -30.44 9.52
CA ARG A 99 14.73 -29.31 10.22
C ARG A 99 13.71 -28.18 10.26
N PHE A 100 13.50 -27.60 11.44
CA PHE A 100 12.57 -26.51 11.68
C PHE A 100 13.34 -25.29 12.16
N ASP A 101 13.27 -24.23 11.38
CA ASP A 101 13.95 -22.98 11.64
C ASP A 101 12.90 -21.97 12.10
N PRO A 102 12.95 -21.52 13.36
CA PRO A 102 11.90 -20.69 13.95
C PRO A 102 11.95 -19.23 13.48
N MET A 103 13.11 -18.74 13.01
CA MET A 103 13.33 -17.40 12.48
C MET A 103 14.64 -17.36 11.69
N GLY A 104 14.88 -16.30 10.93
CA GLY A 104 16.13 -16.09 10.16
C GLY A 104 16.98 -14.92 10.67
N THR A 105 16.75 -14.47 11.90
CA THR A 105 17.45 -13.35 12.53
C THR A 105 17.63 -13.63 14.02
N GLU A 106 18.56 -12.89 14.65
CA GLU A 106 18.69 -12.86 16.10
C GLU A 106 17.43 -12.27 16.75
N GLY A 107 17.05 -12.82 17.91
CA GLY A 107 15.84 -12.36 18.60
C GLY A 107 15.32 -13.36 19.62
N ARG A 108 14.28 -12.96 20.35
CA ARG A 108 13.59 -13.80 21.33
C ARG A 108 12.25 -14.25 20.78
N PHE A 109 11.92 -15.50 21.03
CA PHE A 109 10.61 -16.04 20.67
C PHE A 109 10.09 -17.07 21.67
N THR A 110 8.76 -17.18 21.73
CA THR A 110 8.04 -18.20 22.49
C THR A 110 7.21 -19.06 21.55
N LEU A 111 7.56 -20.34 21.40
CA LEU A 111 6.80 -21.28 20.58
C LEU A 111 5.58 -21.81 21.35
N ARG A 112 4.39 -21.28 21.04
CA ARG A 112 3.12 -21.61 21.72
C ARG A 112 2.46 -22.87 21.15
N HIS A 113 2.59 -23.10 19.84
CA HIS A 113 1.98 -24.24 19.14
C HIS A 113 2.87 -24.70 17.98
N LEU A 114 3.05 -26.01 17.85
CA LEU A 114 3.61 -26.65 16.66
C LEU A 114 2.93 -28.00 16.42
N ARG A 115 2.31 -28.17 15.25
CA ARG A 115 1.64 -29.41 14.87
C ARG A 115 1.82 -29.70 13.39
N LEU A 116 2.11 -30.97 13.08
CA LEU A 116 1.99 -31.54 11.73
C LEU A 116 0.77 -32.46 11.75
N ALA A 117 -0.22 -32.21 10.88
CA ALA A 117 -1.45 -32.98 10.83
C ALA A 117 -1.67 -33.58 9.44
N TRP A 118 -1.83 -34.91 9.37
CA TRP A 118 -2.12 -35.60 8.11
C TRP A 118 -3.51 -35.22 7.59
N LEU A 119 -3.62 -35.02 6.29
CA LEU A 119 -4.87 -34.67 5.61
C LEU A 119 -5.24 -35.71 4.56
N SER A 120 -6.54 -35.93 4.40
CA SER A 120 -7.05 -36.67 3.24
C SER A 120 -6.75 -35.89 1.95
N PRO A 121 -6.50 -36.57 0.81
CA PRO A 121 -6.26 -35.89 -0.47
C PRO A 121 -7.40 -34.93 -0.84
N TRP A 122 -8.66 -35.34 -0.64
CA TRP A 122 -9.81 -34.49 -0.94
C TRP A 122 -9.79 -33.18 -0.14
N PHE A 123 -9.55 -33.24 1.17
CA PHE A 123 -9.51 -32.03 2.00
C PHE A 123 -8.31 -31.14 1.67
N ALA A 124 -7.13 -31.73 1.42
CA ALA A 124 -5.95 -31.00 0.98
C ALA A 124 -6.18 -30.27 -0.34
N HIS A 125 -6.80 -30.95 -1.30
CA HIS A 125 -7.14 -30.42 -2.61
C HIS A 125 -8.15 -29.26 -2.51
N ASP A 126 -9.17 -29.36 -1.65
CA ASP A 126 -10.12 -28.27 -1.36
C ASP A 126 -9.41 -27.05 -0.76
N ARG A 127 -8.56 -27.25 0.26
CA ARG A 127 -7.80 -26.15 0.88
C ARG A 127 -6.83 -25.49 -0.09
N LEU A 128 -6.17 -26.27 -0.94
CA LEU A 128 -5.28 -25.78 -2.01
C LEU A 128 -6.07 -24.92 -2.99
N ALA A 129 -7.18 -25.44 -3.52
CA ALA A 129 -8.03 -24.70 -4.45
C ALA A 129 -8.60 -23.41 -3.83
N GLN A 130 -9.07 -23.47 -2.58
CA GLN A 130 -9.55 -22.30 -1.84
C GLN A 130 -8.47 -21.23 -1.73
N ARG A 131 -7.24 -21.61 -1.35
CA ARG A 131 -6.16 -20.63 -1.23
C ARG A 131 -5.80 -20.03 -2.59
N LEU A 132 -5.73 -20.85 -3.64
CA LEU A 132 -5.43 -20.37 -4.99
C LEU A 132 -6.48 -19.36 -5.47
N VAL A 133 -7.78 -19.67 -5.36
CA VAL A 133 -8.85 -18.73 -5.75
C VAL A 133 -8.76 -17.43 -4.97
N ASN A 134 -8.46 -17.50 -3.68
CA ASN A 134 -8.40 -16.30 -2.85
C ASN A 134 -7.15 -15.46 -3.12
N MET A 135 -5.99 -16.11 -3.30
CA MET A 135 -4.68 -15.47 -3.17
C MET A 135 -3.85 -15.46 -4.44
N HIS A 136 -4.00 -16.45 -5.31
CA HIS A 136 -3.18 -16.56 -6.50
C HIS A 136 -3.83 -15.85 -7.68
N HIS A 137 -3.07 -14.95 -8.32
CA HIS A 137 -3.56 -14.05 -9.37
C HIS A 137 -4.32 -14.75 -10.51
N GLN A 138 -3.80 -15.88 -11.01
CA GLN A 138 -4.40 -16.63 -12.13
C GLN A 138 -5.77 -17.24 -11.79
N TRP A 139 -6.04 -17.49 -10.51
CA TRP A 139 -7.22 -18.25 -10.07
C TRP A 139 -8.30 -17.37 -9.45
N ARG A 140 -8.05 -16.07 -9.30
CA ARG A 140 -9.07 -15.13 -8.81
C ARG A 140 -10.29 -15.10 -9.71
N GLY A 141 -11.46 -14.99 -9.11
CA GLY A 141 -12.75 -15.02 -9.81
C GLY A 141 -13.16 -16.40 -10.33
N LYS A 142 -12.33 -17.44 -10.23
CA LYS A 142 -12.70 -18.82 -10.60
C LYS A 142 -13.36 -19.54 -9.43
N SER A 143 -14.22 -20.50 -9.72
CA SER A 143 -14.72 -21.39 -8.68
C SER A 143 -13.64 -22.39 -8.25
N ARG A 144 -13.70 -22.84 -6.99
CA ARG A 144 -12.81 -23.90 -6.47
C ARG A 144 -12.83 -25.18 -7.31
N ALA A 145 -13.99 -25.51 -7.89
CA ALA A 145 -14.17 -26.71 -8.69
C ALA A 145 -13.38 -26.68 -10.01
N GLU A 146 -13.11 -25.48 -10.55
CA GLU A 146 -12.39 -25.29 -11.81
C GLU A 146 -10.86 -25.41 -11.65
N VAL A 147 -10.32 -25.16 -10.47
CA VAL A 147 -8.88 -25.01 -10.23
C VAL A 147 -8.11 -26.29 -10.56
N LEU A 148 -8.49 -27.43 -9.96
CA LEU A 148 -7.74 -28.68 -10.12
C LEU A 148 -7.81 -29.26 -11.54
N PRO A 149 -8.97 -29.30 -12.23
CA PRO A 149 -9.02 -29.71 -13.63
C PRO A 149 -8.12 -28.85 -14.53
N ALA A 150 -8.12 -27.53 -14.31
CA ALA A 150 -7.28 -26.62 -15.09
C ALA A 150 -5.79 -26.78 -14.79
N LEU A 151 -5.39 -26.93 -13.53
CA LEU A 151 -4.01 -27.22 -13.13
C LEU A 151 -3.48 -28.51 -13.77
N LYS A 152 -4.30 -29.58 -13.77
CA LYS A 152 -3.94 -30.85 -14.40
C LYS A 152 -3.74 -30.72 -15.90
N ARG A 153 -4.58 -29.94 -16.57
CA ARG A 153 -4.43 -29.64 -18.00
C ARG A 153 -3.15 -28.85 -18.27
N GLN A 154 -2.92 -27.76 -17.53
CA GLN A 154 -1.73 -26.92 -17.68
C GLN A 154 -0.44 -27.70 -17.43
N ALA A 155 -0.41 -28.55 -16.40
CA ALA A 155 0.76 -29.39 -16.11
C ALA A 155 1.03 -30.42 -17.22
N ARG A 156 -0.03 -30.98 -17.82
CA ARG A 156 0.09 -31.89 -18.97
C ARG A 156 0.66 -31.18 -20.19
N GLU A 157 0.25 -29.94 -20.46
CA GLU A 157 0.81 -29.11 -21.54
C GLU A 157 2.29 -28.77 -21.32
N GLN A 158 2.71 -28.67 -20.06
CA GLN A 158 4.10 -28.42 -19.65
C GLN A 158 4.94 -29.70 -19.48
N GLY A 159 4.37 -30.89 -19.71
CA GLY A 159 5.10 -32.16 -19.58
C GLY A 159 5.53 -32.52 -18.15
N ARG A 160 4.89 -31.96 -17.11
CA ARG A 160 5.25 -32.19 -15.69
C ARG A 160 4.08 -32.70 -14.85
N HIS A 161 4.36 -33.20 -13.66
CA HIS A 161 3.31 -33.75 -12.79
C HIS A 161 2.47 -32.62 -12.17
N TRP A 162 1.13 -32.75 -12.19
CA TRP A 162 0.22 -31.68 -11.76
C TRP A 162 0.45 -31.18 -10.33
N ARG A 163 0.88 -32.06 -9.43
CA ARG A 163 1.15 -31.70 -8.03
C ARG A 163 2.33 -30.75 -7.89
N GLU A 164 3.34 -30.88 -8.75
CA GLU A 164 4.50 -29.99 -8.74
C GLU A 164 4.06 -28.57 -9.11
N LEU A 165 3.34 -28.43 -10.23
CA LEU A 165 2.77 -27.14 -10.63
C LEU A 165 1.81 -26.57 -9.57
N ALA A 166 0.96 -27.42 -8.97
CA ALA A 166 0.03 -27.00 -7.94
C ALA A 166 0.74 -26.52 -6.66
N LEU A 167 1.81 -27.20 -6.24
CA LEU A 167 2.61 -26.80 -5.09
C LEU A 167 3.42 -25.53 -5.36
N GLU A 168 3.96 -25.37 -6.57
CA GLU A 168 4.66 -24.16 -7.01
C GLU A 168 3.73 -22.93 -6.99
N GLN A 169 2.56 -23.03 -7.62
CA GLN A 169 1.57 -21.93 -7.58
C GLN A 169 1.03 -21.70 -6.17
N TYR A 170 0.90 -22.76 -5.35
CA TYR A 170 0.51 -22.62 -3.96
C TYR A 170 1.63 -21.96 -3.14
N GLU A 171 2.90 -22.28 -3.38
CA GLU A 171 4.08 -21.67 -2.75
C GLU A 171 4.21 -20.20 -3.07
N ALA A 172 3.97 -19.80 -4.32
CA ALA A 172 3.94 -18.40 -4.73
C ALA A 172 2.93 -17.55 -3.92
N THR A 173 1.94 -18.17 -3.27
CA THR A 173 1.03 -17.46 -2.35
C THR A 173 1.57 -17.27 -0.93
N PHE A 174 2.79 -17.69 -0.63
CA PHE A 174 3.48 -17.50 0.66
C PHE A 174 4.82 -16.79 0.52
N GLU A 175 5.38 -16.74 -0.70
CA GLU A 175 6.63 -16.04 -0.96
C GLU A 175 6.50 -14.57 -0.56
N ARG A 176 7.40 -14.13 0.30
CA ARG A 176 7.56 -12.73 0.65
C ARG A 176 8.73 -12.17 -0.13
N ARG A 177 8.45 -11.63 -1.31
CA ARG A 177 9.47 -11.03 -2.19
C ARG A 177 9.69 -9.58 -1.78
N THR A 178 10.74 -9.26 -1.03
CA THR A 178 11.00 -7.87 -0.66
C THR A 178 11.73 -7.14 -1.78
N THR A 179 11.50 -5.85 -1.93
CA THR A 179 12.20 -5.00 -2.91
C THR A 179 13.72 -5.11 -2.77
N ARG A 180 14.23 -5.17 -1.54
CA ARG A 180 15.66 -5.22 -1.26
C ARG A 180 16.35 -6.51 -1.72
N HIS A 181 15.67 -7.65 -1.66
CA HIS A 181 16.31 -8.96 -1.86
C HIS A 181 15.82 -9.71 -3.10
N SER A 182 14.63 -9.38 -3.60
CA SER A 182 13.97 -10.14 -4.66
C SER A 182 13.77 -9.35 -5.94
N TYR A 183 14.21 -8.09 -6.01
CA TYR A 183 13.91 -7.25 -7.17
C TYR A 183 14.59 -7.74 -8.46
N THR A 184 15.85 -8.17 -8.41
CA THR A 184 16.55 -8.74 -9.57
C THR A 184 15.81 -9.96 -10.12
N GLN A 185 15.45 -10.90 -9.24
CA GLN A 185 14.66 -12.08 -9.63
C GLN A 185 13.28 -11.69 -10.18
N TRP A 186 12.64 -10.69 -9.56
CA TRP A 186 11.35 -10.17 -10.02
C TRP A 186 11.45 -9.54 -11.42
N LEU A 187 12.58 -8.92 -11.75
CA LEU A 187 12.86 -8.43 -13.11
C LEU A 187 13.05 -9.58 -14.09
N GLU A 188 13.79 -10.63 -13.73
CA GLU A 188 14.04 -11.81 -14.57
C GLU A 188 12.75 -12.59 -14.90
N ASP A 189 11.82 -12.67 -13.95
CA ASP A 189 10.51 -13.30 -14.14
C ASP A 189 9.64 -12.55 -15.17
N ARG A 190 9.97 -11.29 -15.49
CA ARG A 190 9.25 -10.48 -16.47
C ARG A 190 9.89 -10.56 -17.84
N ARG A 191 9.11 -11.07 -18.79
CA ARG A 191 9.52 -11.06 -20.21
C ARG A 191 9.56 -9.64 -20.74
N GLU A 192 10.72 -9.23 -21.23
CA GLU A 192 10.85 -7.99 -21.99
C GLU A 192 10.05 -8.04 -23.30
N LEU A 193 9.47 -6.90 -23.67
CA LEU A 193 8.78 -6.73 -24.94
C LEU A 193 9.78 -6.52 -26.07
N SER A 194 9.85 -7.45 -27.02
CA SER A 194 10.74 -7.30 -28.19
C SER A 194 10.30 -6.14 -29.09
N ALA A 195 11.29 -5.51 -29.75
CA ALA A 195 11.06 -4.43 -30.70
C ALA A 195 10.11 -4.85 -31.85
N GLU A 196 10.19 -6.09 -32.34
CA GLU A 196 9.28 -6.60 -33.38
C GLU A 196 7.85 -6.74 -32.89
N ARG A 197 7.65 -7.10 -31.62
CA ARG A 197 6.31 -7.16 -31.04
C ARG A 197 5.72 -5.77 -30.91
N VAL A 198 6.48 -4.83 -30.37
CA VAL A 198 6.06 -3.42 -30.23
C VAL A 198 5.71 -2.82 -31.59
N ARG A 199 6.57 -2.97 -32.60
CA ARG A 199 6.35 -2.46 -33.96
C ARG A 199 5.08 -3.04 -34.61
N ARG A 200 4.78 -4.33 -34.39
CA ARG A 200 3.54 -4.95 -34.88
C ARG A 200 2.28 -4.34 -34.24
N VAL A 201 2.36 -3.90 -32.99
CA VAL A 201 1.24 -3.24 -32.31
C VAL A 201 1.10 -1.81 -32.82
N ILE A 202 2.20 -1.04 -32.85
CA ILE A 202 2.21 0.36 -33.31
C ILE A 202 1.62 0.50 -34.72
N ASN A 203 1.99 -0.39 -35.65
CA ASN A 203 1.47 -0.37 -37.02
C ASN A 203 -0.06 -0.54 -37.13
N LYS A 204 -0.73 -0.95 -36.05
CA LYS A 204 -2.19 -1.11 -35.99
C LYS A 204 -2.88 0.00 -35.19
N LEU A 205 -2.11 0.86 -34.52
CA LEU A 205 -2.69 1.93 -33.71
C LEU A 205 -3.12 3.09 -34.63
N PRO A 206 -4.37 3.58 -34.51
CA PRO A 206 -4.85 4.71 -35.31
C PRO A 206 -4.27 6.05 -34.86
N TYR A 207 -3.66 6.10 -33.68
CA TYR A 207 -3.17 7.30 -33.03
C TYR A 207 -1.77 7.05 -32.48
N THR A 208 -0.79 7.72 -33.08
CA THR A 208 0.64 7.60 -32.77
C THR A 208 1.25 9.01 -32.67
N PRO A 209 0.92 9.77 -31.61
CA PRO A 209 1.38 11.14 -31.45
C PRO A 209 2.91 11.21 -31.27
N LEU A 210 3.50 12.32 -31.70
CA LEU A 210 4.89 12.63 -31.44
C LEU A 210 5.07 12.97 -29.94
N ILE A 211 6.03 12.32 -29.28
CA ILE A 211 6.45 12.65 -27.90
C ILE A 211 7.79 13.39 -27.94
N SER A 212 7.82 14.61 -27.41
CA SER A 212 9.06 15.38 -27.23
C SER A 212 9.65 15.12 -25.85
N VAL A 213 10.78 14.41 -25.78
CA VAL A 213 11.53 14.19 -24.54
C VAL A 213 12.36 15.43 -24.23
N LEU A 214 12.16 16.04 -23.06
CA LEU A 214 12.87 17.24 -22.62
C LEU A 214 14.04 16.84 -21.73
N VAL A 215 15.26 17.29 -22.06
CA VAL A 215 16.47 17.01 -21.28
C VAL A 215 17.25 18.29 -21.00
N PRO A 216 17.13 18.88 -19.79
CA PRO A 216 18.02 19.94 -19.34
C PRO A 216 19.40 19.37 -19.00
N VAL A 217 20.47 19.96 -19.53
CA VAL A 217 21.85 19.48 -19.37
C VAL A 217 22.70 20.54 -18.70
N TYR A 218 23.37 20.19 -17.60
CA TYR A 218 24.40 21.04 -17.01
C TYR A 218 25.53 20.20 -16.41
N ASN A 219 26.70 20.27 -17.04
CA ASN A 219 27.94 19.62 -16.59
C ASN A 219 27.80 18.13 -16.15
N PRO A 220 27.12 17.26 -16.91
CA PRO A 220 26.90 15.88 -16.49
C PRO A 220 28.17 15.05 -16.57
N HIS A 221 28.18 13.90 -15.87
CA HIS A 221 29.14 12.84 -16.18
C HIS A 221 28.91 12.35 -17.62
N LEU A 222 29.95 12.40 -18.46
CA LEU A 222 29.80 12.17 -19.90
C LEU A 222 29.26 10.78 -20.25
N ASP A 223 29.59 9.75 -19.46
CA ASP A 223 29.08 8.39 -19.70
C ASP A 223 27.59 8.28 -19.36
N TRP A 224 27.13 8.94 -18.32
CA TRP A 224 25.71 8.95 -17.96
C TRP A 224 24.90 9.76 -18.97
N LEU A 225 25.45 10.87 -19.46
CA LEU A 225 24.84 11.61 -20.58
C LEU A 225 24.70 10.70 -21.81
N ARG A 226 25.75 9.94 -22.18
CA ARG A 226 25.66 9.01 -23.32
C ARG A 226 24.61 7.93 -23.08
N GLU A 227 24.57 7.32 -21.90
CA GLU A 227 23.55 6.33 -21.53
C GLU A 227 22.13 6.90 -21.63
N CYS A 228 21.90 8.11 -21.11
CA CYS A 228 20.64 8.85 -21.24
C CYS A 228 20.23 9.00 -22.72
N LEU A 229 21.12 9.54 -23.56
CA LEU A 229 20.86 9.75 -24.99
C LEU A 229 20.62 8.45 -25.75
N GLU A 230 21.39 7.40 -25.48
CA GLU A 230 21.17 6.07 -26.09
C GLU A 230 19.86 5.44 -25.62
N SER A 231 19.42 5.67 -24.37
CA SER A 231 18.14 5.16 -23.86
C SER A 231 16.93 5.71 -24.64
N VAL A 232 17.03 6.96 -25.11
CA VAL A 232 16.00 7.58 -25.99
C VAL A 232 16.14 7.07 -27.42
N LEU A 233 17.37 6.96 -27.95
CA LEU A 233 17.62 6.40 -29.28
C LEU A 233 17.12 4.96 -29.42
N GLY A 234 17.24 4.17 -28.35
CA GLY A 234 16.82 2.78 -28.27
C GLY A 234 15.33 2.55 -28.05
N GLN A 235 14.51 3.60 -27.95
CA GLN A 235 13.06 3.45 -27.74
C GLN A 235 12.42 2.66 -28.89
N HIS A 236 11.63 1.64 -28.53
CA HIS A 236 10.90 0.82 -29.50
C HIS A 236 9.75 1.59 -30.19
N TYR A 237 9.23 2.64 -29.56
CA TYR A 237 8.31 3.57 -30.19
C TYR A 237 9.08 4.55 -31.07
N PRO A 238 8.80 4.69 -32.38
CA PRO A 238 9.67 5.44 -33.28
C PRO A 238 9.35 6.96 -33.35
N HIS A 239 8.16 7.38 -32.94
CA HIS A 239 7.69 8.76 -33.09
C HIS A 239 8.04 9.62 -31.87
N TRP A 240 9.32 9.91 -31.71
CA TRP A 240 9.83 10.78 -30.67
C TRP A 240 10.71 11.90 -31.23
N GLN A 241 10.85 12.97 -30.46
CA GLN A 241 11.81 14.06 -30.65
C GLN A 241 12.59 14.22 -29.34
N LEU A 242 13.90 14.42 -29.40
CA LEU A 242 14.70 14.69 -28.21
C LEU A 242 15.09 16.17 -28.20
N CYS A 243 14.64 16.90 -27.17
CA CYS A 243 14.79 18.34 -27.02
C CYS A 243 15.76 18.61 -25.87
N ILE A 244 16.99 19.01 -26.20
CA ILE A 244 18.07 19.19 -25.24
C ILE A 244 18.36 20.68 -25.07
N ALA A 245 18.47 21.13 -23.82
CA ALA A 245 18.97 22.45 -23.49
C ALA A 245 20.26 22.33 -22.68
N ASP A 246 21.40 22.62 -23.30
CA ASP A 246 22.68 22.74 -22.60
C ASP A 246 22.72 24.11 -21.90
N ASP A 247 22.69 24.09 -20.57
CA ASP A 247 22.60 25.25 -19.70
C ASP A 247 23.96 25.87 -19.39
N ALA A 248 24.74 26.08 -20.45
CA ALA A 248 26.10 26.59 -20.40
C ALA A 248 27.06 25.69 -19.59
N SER A 249 27.09 24.39 -19.91
CA SER A 249 28.07 23.46 -19.32
C SER A 249 29.51 23.96 -19.52
N PRO A 250 30.34 24.02 -18.46
CA PRO A 250 31.71 24.52 -18.55
C PRO A 250 32.66 23.55 -19.26
N ASP A 251 32.39 22.23 -19.20
CA ASP A 251 33.17 21.24 -19.93
C ASP A 251 32.84 21.27 -21.44
N PRO A 252 33.78 21.66 -22.32
CA PRO A 252 33.55 21.70 -23.76
C PRO A 252 33.25 20.32 -24.37
N GLU A 253 33.63 19.22 -23.71
CA GLU A 253 33.31 17.87 -24.19
C GLU A 253 31.81 17.58 -24.14
N VAL A 254 31.05 18.15 -23.19
CA VAL A 254 29.58 18.04 -23.15
C VAL A 254 28.99 18.55 -24.47
N ARG A 255 29.38 19.74 -24.91
CA ARG A 255 28.94 20.33 -26.17
C ARG A 255 29.33 19.48 -27.37
N ARG A 256 30.53 18.88 -27.37
CA ARG A 256 30.99 17.98 -28.45
C ARG A 256 30.15 16.71 -28.52
N VAL A 257 29.83 16.10 -27.38
CA VAL A 257 28.94 14.93 -27.30
C VAL A 257 27.56 15.30 -27.87
N LEU A 258 26.92 16.36 -27.35
CA LEU A 258 25.61 16.78 -27.82
C LEU A 258 25.58 17.07 -29.33
N ALA A 259 26.60 17.75 -29.85
CA ALA A 259 26.72 18.04 -31.28
C ALA A 259 26.91 16.76 -32.13
N ALA A 260 27.61 15.75 -31.61
CA ALA A 260 27.78 14.47 -32.29
C ALA A 260 26.44 13.71 -32.39
N TYR A 261 25.66 13.68 -31.31
CA TYR A 261 24.33 13.05 -31.31
C TYR A 261 23.33 13.78 -32.22
N ALA A 262 23.29 15.11 -32.18
CA ALA A 262 22.45 15.92 -33.06
C ALA A 262 22.77 15.71 -34.56
N LYS A 263 24.03 15.43 -34.91
CA LYS A 263 24.42 15.06 -36.27
C LYS A 263 24.05 13.62 -36.65
N ARG A 264 24.02 12.71 -35.67
CA ARG A 264 23.72 11.28 -35.87
C ARG A 264 22.25 11.01 -36.13
N ASP A 265 21.35 11.75 -35.47
CA ASP A 265 19.90 11.58 -35.64
C ASP A 265 19.18 12.93 -35.68
N SER A 266 18.47 13.19 -36.79
CA SER A 266 17.74 14.45 -37.02
C SER A 266 16.61 14.74 -36.03
N ARG A 267 16.16 13.73 -35.26
CA ARG A 267 15.15 13.88 -34.20
C ARG A 267 15.72 14.53 -32.94
N ILE A 268 17.05 14.62 -32.81
CA ILE A 268 17.75 15.24 -31.69
C ILE A 268 17.99 16.72 -31.99
N GLN A 269 17.45 17.60 -31.15
CA GLN A 269 17.59 19.04 -31.26
C GLN A 269 18.22 19.59 -29.98
N VAL A 270 19.21 20.47 -30.15
CA VAL A 270 19.99 21.03 -29.04
C VAL A 270 19.94 22.55 -29.12
N VAL A 271 19.64 23.19 -27.99
CA VAL A 271 19.86 24.64 -27.79
C VAL A 271 20.99 24.81 -26.78
N TYR A 272 21.93 25.70 -27.10
CA TYR A 272 23.05 26.05 -26.22
C TYR A 272 22.75 27.40 -25.59
N ARG A 273 22.53 27.43 -24.28
CA ARG A 273 22.27 28.66 -23.54
C ARG A 273 23.59 29.41 -23.30
N GLU A 274 23.52 30.74 -23.28
CA GLU A 274 24.71 31.59 -23.09
C GLU A 274 25.12 31.71 -21.62
N ARG A 275 24.19 31.46 -20.70
CA ARG A 275 24.40 31.54 -19.25
C ARG A 275 23.64 30.40 -18.56
N ASN A 276 24.20 29.91 -17.47
CA ASN A 276 23.55 28.96 -16.58
C ASN A 276 22.33 29.65 -15.93
N GLY A 277 21.14 29.11 -16.16
CA GLY A 277 19.88 29.57 -15.57
C GLY A 277 19.18 28.49 -14.74
N HIS A 278 19.90 27.44 -14.39
CA HIS A 278 19.42 26.27 -13.66
C HIS A 278 18.29 25.51 -14.38
N ILE A 279 17.80 24.46 -13.71
CA ILE A 279 16.93 23.44 -14.31
C ILE A 279 15.63 24.03 -14.86
N CYS A 280 14.98 25.00 -14.20
CA CYS A 280 13.72 25.57 -14.68
C CYS A 280 13.88 26.29 -16.01
N ALA A 281 14.89 27.16 -16.13
CA ALA A 281 15.13 27.91 -17.36
C ALA A 281 15.63 26.98 -18.48
N ALA A 282 16.48 26.01 -18.16
CA ALA A 282 16.93 24.98 -19.10
C ALA A 282 15.76 24.14 -19.64
N SER A 283 14.88 23.65 -18.76
CA SER A 283 13.68 22.89 -19.13
C SER A 283 12.71 23.71 -19.99
N ASN A 284 12.55 25.01 -19.73
CA ASN A 284 11.78 25.89 -20.61
C ASN A 284 12.43 26.08 -21.99
N SER A 285 13.76 26.17 -22.07
CA SER A 285 14.47 26.19 -23.36
C SER A 285 14.28 24.90 -24.14
N ALA A 286 14.30 23.74 -23.47
CA ALA A 286 13.97 22.45 -24.09
C ALA A 286 12.50 22.40 -24.54
N LEU A 287 11.56 22.87 -23.72
CA LEU A 287 10.13 22.95 -24.04
C LEU A 287 9.84 23.84 -25.27
N ALA A 288 10.65 24.89 -25.49
CA ALA A 288 10.53 25.74 -26.68
C ALA A 288 10.88 24.99 -27.98
N LEU A 289 11.73 23.97 -27.92
CA LEU A 289 12.05 23.10 -29.07
C LEU A 289 10.96 22.05 -29.34
N ALA A 290 10.10 21.77 -28.35
CA ALA A 290 9.13 20.68 -28.41
C ALA A 290 8.06 20.89 -29.49
N LYS A 291 7.90 19.89 -30.35
CA LYS A 291 6.89 19.83 -31.42
C LYS A 291 5.86 18.72 -31.21
N GLY A 292 6.10 17.85 -30.23
CA GLY A 292 5.21 16.77 -29.86
C GLY A 292 3.87 17.28 -29.33
N GLU A 293 2.85 16.44 -29.45
CA GLU A 293 1.58 16.67 -28.76
C GLU A 293 1.74 16.46 -27.25
N PHE A 294 2.73 15.63 -26.87
CA PHE A 294 3.12 15.39 -25.50
C PHE A 294 4.61 15.71 -25.29
N VAL A 295 4.93 16.13 -24.07
CA VAL A 295 6.30 16.24 -23.57
C VAL A 295 6.54 15.23 -22.47
N ALA A 296 7.67 14.55 -22.51
CA ALA A 296 8.14 13.64 -21.46
C ALA A 296 9.36 14.25 -20.76
N LEU A 297 9.43 14.13 -19.44
CA LEU A 297 10.56 14.63 -18.65
C LEU A 297 11.64 13.55 -18.51
N LEU A 298 12.91 13.95 -18.64
CA LEU A 298 14.06 13.07 -18.46
C LEU A 298 15.28 13.88 -18.00
N ASP A 299 15.87 13.48 -16.89
CA ASP A 299 17.12 14.06 -16.39
C ASP A 299 18.33 13.52 -17.18
N HIS A 300 19.37 14.34 -17.31
CA HIS A 300 20.49 14.06 -18.21
C HIS A 300 21.40 12.90 -17.80
N ASP A 301 21.23 12.37 -16.59
CA ASP A 301 21.97 11.27 -16.00
C ASP A 301 21.10 10.01 -15.82
N ASP A 302 19.81 10.09 -16.15
CA ASP A 302 18.86 9.00 -15.99
C ASP A 302 18.59 8.27 -17.31
N CYS A 303 17.93 7.10 -17.21
CA CYS A 303 17.64 6.25 -18.35
C CYS A 303 16.17 5.89 -18.43
N LEU A 304 15.64 5.84 -19.66
CA LEU A 304 14.33 5.26 -19.93
C LEU A 304 14.44 3.76 -20.24
N SER A 305 13.45 2.99 -19.82
CA SER A 305 13.26 1.62 -20.31
C SER A 305 13.04 1.63 -21.83
N PRO A 306 13.54 0.65 -22.62
CA PRO A 306 13.37 0.61 -24.09
C PRO A 306 11.91 0.65 -24.59
N HIS A 307 10.96 0.28 -23.73
CA HIS A 307 9.53 0.25 -24.01
C HIS A 307 8.73 1.37 -23.31
N ALA A 308 9.42 2.36 -22.72
CA ALA A 308 8.80 3.46 -21.97
C ALA A 308 7.76 4.22 -22.82
N LEU A 309 8.18 4.78 -23.95
CA LEU A 309 7.29 5.55 -24.80
C LEU A 309 6.18 4.69 -25.43
N PHE A 310 6.42 3.40 -25.65
CA PHE A 310 5.38 2.49 -26.14
C PHE A 310 4.23 2.32 -25.15
N HIS A 311 4.51 2.10 -23.85
CA HIS A 311 3.44 1.97 -22.86
C HIS A 311 2.66 3.26 -22.63
N VAL A 312 3.31 4.42 -22.79
CA VAL A 312 2.62 5.72 -22.81
C VAL A 312 1.58 5.75 -23.94
N ILE A 313 1.95 5.31 -25.15
CA ILE A 313 1.01 5.25 -26.28
C ILE A 313 -0.09 4.21 -26.06
N GLU A 314 0.22 3.05 -25.48
CA GLU A 314 -0.78 2.04 -25.13
C GLU A 314 -1.80 2.57 -24.10
N ALA A 315 -1.33 3.37 -23.14
CA ALA A 315 -2.20 4.06 -22.19
C ALA A 315 -3.03 5.15 -22.87
N LEU A 316 -2.44 5.97 -23.75
CA LEU A 316 -3.17 6.98 -24.53
C LEU A 316 -4.22 6.38 -25.46
N HIS A 317 -4.00 5.18 -26.00
CA HIS A 317 -5.01 4.49 -26.80
C HIS A 317 -6.25 4.13 -25.97
N ARG A 318 -6.07 3.76 -24.70
CA ARG A 318 -7.15 3.49 -23.75
C ARG A 318 -7.76 4.75 -23.16
N HIS A 319 -6.97 5.82 -23.06
CA HIS A 319 -7.34 7.10 -22.45
C HIS A 319 -6.93 8.27 -23.37
N PRO A 320 -7.62 8.47 -24.51
CA PRO A 320 -7.22 9.46 -25.51
C PRO A 320 -7.25 10.90 -24.99
N GLU A 321 -8.09 11.16 -23.99
CA GLU A 321 -8.26 12.46 -23.34
C GLU A 321 -7.23 12.73 -22.23
N ALA A 322 -6.26 11.83 -21.99
CA ALA A 322 -5.27 12.04 -20.94
C ALA A 322 -4.53 13.36 -21.15
N GLY A 323 -4.42 14.13 -20.06
CA GLY A 323 -3.64 15.37 -20.00
C GLY A 323 -2.29 15.16 -19.32
N LEU A 324 -2.19 14.16 -18.46
CA LEU A 324 -0.99 13.76 -17.74
C LEU A 324 -0.95 12.24 -17.62
N LEU A 325 0.19 11.64 -17.92
CA LEU A 325 0.52 10.26 -17.60
C LEU A 325 1.77 10.21 -16.75
N TYR A 326 1.85 9.25 -15.84
CA TYR A 326 3.05 9.01 -15.04
C TYR A 326 3.27 7.51 -14.85
N SER A 327 4.53 7.10 -14.72
CA SER A 327 4.89 5.67 -14.58
C SER A 327 5.46 5.33 -13.21
N ASP A 328 5.59 4.03 -12.93
CA ASP A 328 6.48 3.56 -11.87
C ASP A 328 7.94 3.77 -12.28
N GLU A 329 8.83 3.69 -11.29
CA GLU A 329 10.26 3.90 -11.46
C GLU A 329 11.06 3.02 -10.50
N ASP A 330 12.35 2.93 -10.73
CA ASP A 330 13.31 2.37 -9.80
C ASP A 330 14.61 3.17 -9.84
N LYS A 331 15.60 2.71 -9.08
CA LYS A 331 16.93 3.32 -9.04
C LYS A 331 17.94 2.50 -9.78
N LEU A 332 18.91 3.18 -10.39
CA LEU A 332 20.07 2.60 -11.05
C LEU A 332 21.33 2.92 -10.25
N SER A 333 22.09 1.89 -9.87
CA SER A 333 23.36 2.06 -9.17
C SER A 333 24.45 2.53 -10.14
N GLU A 334 25.59 3.00 -9.61
CA GLU A 334 26.77 3.33 -10.41
C GLU A 334 27.30 2.12 -11.23
N ARG A 335 26.92 0.89 -10.85
CA ARG A 335 27.29 -0.35 -11.56
C ARG A 335 26.25 -0.78 -12.62
N GLY A 336 25.17 -0.01 -12.79
CA GLY A 336 24.08 -0.34 -13.69
C GLY A 336 23.08 -1.36 -13.13
N GLU A 337 23.10 -1.61 -11.81
CA GLU A 337 22.15 -2.53 -11.17
C GLU A 337 20.87 -1.79 -10.75
N ARG A 338 19.71 -2.37 -11.05
CA ARG A 338 18.40 -1.80 -10.73
C ARG A 338 17.94 -2.20 -9.32
N PHE A 339 17.43 -1.26 -8.52
CA PHE A 339 16.99 -1.50 -7.14
C PHE A 339 15.94 -0.48 -6.65
N ASP A 340 15.34 -0.73 -5.48
CA ASP A 340 14.42 0.19 -4.78
C ASP A 340 13.26 0.75 -5.65
N PRO A 341 12.40 -0.12 -6.22
CA PRO A 341 11.29 0.31 -7.07
C PRO A 341 10.21 1.07 -6.29
N HIS A 342 9.75 2.18 -6.87
CA HIS A 342 8.57 2.91 -6.42
C HIS A 342 7.36 2.52 -7.28
N PHE A 343 6.55 1.62 -6.75
CA PHE A 343 5.27 1.20 -7.30
C PHE A 343 4.18 2.12 -6.80
N LYS A 344 3.83 3.10 -7.63
CA LYS A 344 2.96 4.23 -7.27
C LYS A 344 1.49 3.81 -7.31
N PRO A 345 0.61 4.43 -6.50
CA PRO A 345 -0.82 4.29 -6.68
C PRO A 345 -1.29 5.02 -7.95
N GLN A 346 -2.55 4.84 -8.31
CA GLN A 346 -3.24 5.72 -9.25
C GLN A 346 -3.41 7.13 -8.63
N TRP A 347 -4.10 8.02 -9.35
CA TRP A 347 -4.21 9.43 -8.99
C TRP A 347 -4.67 9.64 -7.54
N ASN A 348 -3.85 10.33 -6.75
CA ASN A 348 -4.02 10.57 -5.33
C ASN A 348 -3.66 12.03 -5.02
N PRO A 349 -4.62 12.96 -5.12
CA PRO A 349 -4.37 14.39 -4.96
C PRO A 349 -3.87 14.76 -3.56
N ASP A 350 -4.34 14.09 -2.51
CA ASP A 350 -3.88 14.36 -1.15
C ASP A 350 -2.43 13.87 -0.94
N LEU A 351 -2.05 12.74 -1.56
CA LEU A 351 -0.66 12.31 -1.59
C LEU A 351 0.21 13.28 -2.38
N LEU A 352 -0.27 13.83 -3.52
CA LEU A 352 0.48 14.86 -4.27
C LEU A 352 0.72 16.12 -3.42
N LEU A 353 -0.25 16.54 -2.60
CA LEU A 353 -0.05 17.67 -1.68
C LEU A 353 0.97 17.35 -0.59
N ALA A 354 1.05 16.08 -0.18
CA ALA A 354 1.96 15.64 0.87
C ALA A 354 3.38 15.31 0.37
N GLN A 355 3.53 14.89 -0.88
CA GLN A 355 4.80 14.51 -1.50
C GLN A 355 4.67 14.42 -3.03
N ASN A 356 5.72 14.81 -3.78
CA ASN A 356 5.75 14.58 -5.23
C ASN A 356 5.98 13.10 -5.57
N TYR A 357 4.89 12.33 -5.66
CA TYR A 357 4.96 10.91 -6.01
C TYR A 357 4.85 10.65 -7.53
N LEU A 358 4.58 11.67 -8.35
CA LEU A 358 4.36 11.52 -9.80
C LEU A 358 5.66 11.52 -10.61
N THR A 359 6.68 12.26 -10.15
CA THR A 359 8.05 12.24 -10.71
C THR A 359 8.51 10.80 -10.93
N HIS A 360 9.36 10.44 -11.89
CA HIS A 360 10.09 11.27 -12.84
C HIS A 360 9.56 11.21 -14.28
N LEU A 361 9.14 10.04 -14.78
CA LEU A 361 8.54 9.98 -16.12
C LEU A 361 7.10 10.50 -16.10
N GLY A 362 6.97 11.81 -15.94
CA GLY A 362 5.76 12.55 -16.23
C GLY A 362 5.68 12.84 -17.72
N VAL A 363 4.57 12.46 -18.34
CA VAL A 363 4.25 12.76 -19.74
C VAL A 363 3.03 13.65 -19.79
N TYR A 364 3.23 14.88 -20.22
CA TYR A 364 2.23 15.94 -20.15
C TYR A 364 1.79 16.31 -21.56
N ARG A 365 0.51 16.61 -21.74
CA ARG A 365 0.04 17.23 -22.98
C ARG A 365 0.72 18.59 -23.13
N THR A 366 1.44 18.80 -24.22
CA THR A 366 2.33 19.97 -24.40
C THR A 366 1.57 21.29 -24.34
N ALA A 367 0.35 21.32 -24.91
CA ALA A 367 -0.53 22.49 -24.85
C ALA A 367 -0.84 22.90 -23.40
N LEU A 368 -1.07 21.93 -22.52
CA LEU A 368 -1.39 22.19 -21.12
C LEU A 368 -0.18 22.72 -20.35
N VAL A 369 1.02 22.16 -20.58
CA VAL A 369 2.27 22.67 -19.98
C VAL A 369 2.49 24.13 -20.38
N ARG A 370 2.27 24.48 -21.65
CA ARG A 370 2.37 25.85 -22.14
C ARG A 370 1.30 26.77 -21.54
N GLU A 371 0.07 26.30 -21.39
CA GLU A 371 -1.03 27.05 -20.79
C GLU A 371 -0.73 27.43 -19.33
N VAL A 372 -0.17 26.51 -18.55
CA VAL A 372 0.19 26.77 -17.15
C VAL A 372 1.50 27.55 -16.97
N GLY A 373 2.15 27.96 -18.07
CA GLY A 373 3.35 28.80 -18.07
C GLY A 373 4.69 28.06 -17.99
N GLY A 374 4.73 26.75 -18.27
CA GLY A 374 5.98 25.97 -18.23
C GLY A 374 6.53 25.76 -16.81
N PHE A 375 7.85 25.72 -16.69
CA PHE A 375 8.58 25.57 -15.43
C PHE A 375 8.86 26.94 -14.81
N ARG A 376 8.50 27.16 -13.54
CA ARG A 376 8.69 28.46 -12.89
C ARG A 376 10.09 28.56 -12.28
N GLU A 377 10.84 29.60 -12.63
CA GLU A 377 12.09 29.94 -11.93
C GLU A 377 11.81 30.22 -10.44
N GLY A 378 12.72 29.82 -9.55
CA GLY A 378 12.56 29.88 -8.10
C GLY A 378 12.01 28.60 -7.45
N PHE A 379 11.69 27.58 -8.26
CA PHE A 379 11.26 26.25 -7.80
C PHE A 379 12.29 25.16 -8.12
N GLU A 380 13.54 25.53 -8.39
CA GLU A 380 14.62 24.60 -8.69
C GLU A 380 14.74 23.54 -7.58
N GLY A 381 14.80 22.27 -7.97
CA GLY A 381 14.80 21.12 -7.05
C GLY A 381 13.41 20.58 -6.72
N SER A 382 12.33 21.30 -7.05
CA SER A 382 10.94 20.85 -6.94
C SER A 382 10.10 21.27 -8.16
N GLN A 383 10.74 21.58 -9.28
CA GLN A 383 10.10 22.10 -10.49
C GLN A 383 9.04 21.16 -11.04
N ASP A 384 9.25 19.84 -10.90
CA ASP A 384 8.29 18.83 -11.35
C ASP A 384 7.07 18.77 -10.45
N HIS A 385 7.24 19.01 -9.14
CA HIS A 385 6.13 19.07 -8.19
C HIS A 385 5.27 20.29 -8.45
N ASP A 386 5.90 21.46 -8.63
CA ASP A 386 5.23 22.69 -9.02
C ASP A 386 4.43 22.54 -10.32
N LEU A 387 5.07 21.98 -11.36
CA LEU A 387 4.41 21.74 -12.64
C LEU A 387 3.23 20.76 -12.48
N ALA A 388 3.44 19.63 -11.80
CA ALA A 388 2.40 18.64 -11.56
C ALA A 388 1.19 19.23 -10.83
N LEU A 389 1.40 20.02 -9.78
CA LEU A 389 0.34 20.70 -9.03
C LEU A 389 -0.48 21.65 -9.92
N ARG A 390 0.19 22.43 -10.79
CA ARG A 390 -0.49 23.36 -11.70
C ARG A 390 -1.19 22.67 -12.87
N VAL A 391 -0.63 21.59 -13.39
CA VAL A 391 -1.25 20.79 -14.47
C VAL A 391 -2.46 20.04 -13.94
N THR A 392 -2.32 19.30 -12.85
CA THR A 392 -3.41 18.51 -12.26
C THR A 392 -4.55 19.39 -11.79
N ALA A 393 -4.26 20.63 -11.39
CA ALA A 393 -5.25 21.66 -11.11
C ALA A 393 -6.23 21.95 -12.27
N ARG A 394 -5.83 21.68 -13.52
CA ARG A 394 -6.62 21.92 -14.74
C ARG A 394 -7.30 20.66 -15.27
N LEU A 395 -7.07 19.51 -14.64
CA LEU A 395 -7.55 18.22 -15.11
C LEU A 395 -8.60 17.65 -14.16
N VAL A 396 -9.60 16.99 -14.75
CA VAL A 396 -10.44 16.05 -14.00
C VAL A 396 -9.66 14.75 -13.75
N PRO A 397 -9.94 14.02 -12.67
CA PRO A 397 -9.20 12.81 -12.28
C PRO A 397 -8.96 11.80 -13.39
N GLU A 398 -9.94 11.58 -14.26
CA GLU A 398 -9.92 10.58 -15.34
C GLU A 398 -8.90 10.90 -16.44
N ARG A 399 -8.42 12.15 -16.49
CA ARG A 399 -7.39 12.61 -17.43
C ARG A 399 -5.97 12.52 -16.85
N ILE A 400 -5.80 11.99 -15.64
CA ILE A 400 -4.51 11.75 -14.98
C ILE A 400 -4.31 10.25 -14.88
N VAL A 401 -3.42 9.71 -15.71
CA VAL A 401 -3.32 8.26 -15.94
C VAL A 401 -2.01 7.70 -15.39
N HIS A 402 -2.12 6.68 -14.53
CA HIS A 402 -0.97 5.92 -14.09
C HIS A 402 -0.67 4.77 -15.05
N VAL A 403 0.61 4.60 -15.40
CA VAL A 403 1.14 3.50 -16.20
C VAL A 403 1.95 2.59 -15.26
N PRO A 404 1.40 1.46 -14.77
CA PRO A 404 1.99 0.65 -13.70
C PRO A 404 3.15 -0.25 -14.17
N HIS A 405 4.10 0.37 -14.86
CA HIS A 405 5.34 -0.22 -15.36
C HIS A 405 6.52 0.63 -14.90
N VAL A 406 7.62 -0.03 -14.59
CA VAL A 406 8.88 0.66 -14.27
C VAL A 406 9.51 1.12 -15.58
N LEU A 407 9.30 2.39 -15.93
CA LEU A 407 9.70 2.96 -17.23
C LEU A 407 10.85 3.97 -17.12
N TYR A 408 11.22 4.34 -15.91
CA TYR A 408 12.26 5.30 -15.58
C TYR A 408 13.25 4.69 -14.59
N HIS A 409 14.54 4.93 -14.81
CA HIS A 409 15.64 4.42 -14.00
C HIS A 409 16.44 5.61 -13.46
N TRP A 410 16.18 5.96 -12.20
CA TRP A 410 16.77 7.11 -11.52
C TRP A 410 18.15 6.80 -10.96
N ARG A 411 19.19 7.51 -11.39
CA ARG A 411 20.57 7.21 -11.00
C ARG A 411 20.87 7.69 -9.58
N ALA A 412 21.34 6.76 -8.77
CA ALA A 412 21.79 7.02 -7.40
C ALA A 412 23.32 7.27 -7.38
N GLY A 413 23.76 8.46 -7.77
CA GLY A 413 25.17 8.88 -7.74
C GLY A 413 25.57 9.76 -6.54
N ALA A 414 26.87 9.86 -6.25
CA ALA A 414 27.39 10.79 -5.24
C ALA A 414 27.10 12.26 -5.65
N GLY A 415 26.29 12.98 -4.86
CA GLY A 415 25.81 14.33 -5.20
C GLY A 415 24.46 14.36 -5.94
N SER A 416 23.77 13.21 -6.07
CA SER A 416 22.36 13.16 -6.46
C SER A 416 21.46 13.41 -5.25
N THR A 417 20.30 14.05 -5.46
CA THR A 417 19.23 14.17 -4.47
C THR A 417 18.75 12.81 -3.96
N ALA A 418 19.02 11.73 -4.70
CA ALA A 418 18.79 10.34 -4.28
C ALA A 418 19.59 9.94 -3.01
N LEU A 419 20.77 10.54 -2.77
CA LEU A 419 21.73 10.12 -1.74
C LEU A 419 22.26 11.24 -0.84
N GLY A 420 22.31 12.50 -1.30
CA GLY A 420 22.97 13.61 -0.60
C GLY A 420 22.20 14.17 0.60
N SER A 421 22.85 14.40 1.74
CA SER A 421 22.26 15.02 2.93
C SER A 421 22.14 16.55 2.85
N GLY A 422 23.04 17.23 2.12
CA GLY A 422 23.06 18.70 1.99
C GLY A 422 22.12 19.29 0.93
N GLU A 423 21.65 18.47 -0.02
CA GLU A 423 20.70 18.90 -1.07
C GLU A 423 19.23 18.83 -0.62
N LYS A 424 18.98 18.28 0.57
CA LYS A 424 17.64 18.01 1.11
C LYS A 424 16.92 19.27 1.60
N ASP A 425 17.66 20.31 2.00
CA ASP A 425 17.07 21.50 2.62
C ASP A 425 16.41 22.40 1.57
N TYR A 426 17.14 22.77 0.50
CA TYR A 426 16.58 23.66 -0.54
C TYR A 426 15.46 22.98 -1.35
N THR A 427 15.57 21.68 -1.64
CA THR A 427 14.54 20.91 -2.35
C THR A 427 13.23 20.87 -1.54
N SER A 428 13.34 20.66 -0.23
CA SER A 428 12.18 20.66 0.68
C SER A 428 11.54 22.04 0.77
N GLU A 429 12.33 23.11 0.81
CA GLU A 429 11.82 24.49 0.82
C GLU A 429 11.09 24.84 -0.49
N ALA A 430 11.66 24.49 -1.64
CA ALA A 430 11.06 24.72 -2.95
C ALA A 430 9.73 23.98 -3.11
N GLY A 431 9.66 22.71 -2.71
CA GLY A 431 8.40 21.96 -2.80
C GLY A 431 7.36 22.40 -1.76
N LEU A 432 7.79 22.83 -0.58
CA LEU A 432 6.90 23.47 0.39
C LEU A 432 6.29 24.76 -0.18
N ALA A 433 7.10 25.58 -0.86
CA ALA A 433 6.63 26.76 -1.57
C ALA A 433 5.64 26.39 -2.69
N ALA A 434 5.90 25.32 -3.45
CA ALA A 434 5.02 24.87 -4.53
C ALA A 434 3.63 24.48 -4.01
N VAL A 435 3.55 23.72 -2.92
CA VAL A 435 2.26 23.33 -2.30
C VAL A 435 1.55 24.55 -1.70
N ARG A 436 2.28 25.47 -1.06
CA ARG A 436 1.73 26.74 -0.54
C ARG A 436 1.11 27.58 -1.65
N ASP A 437 1.84 27.80 -2.74
CA ASP A 437 1.37 28.54 -3.90
C ASP A 437 0.13 27.91 -4.51
N HIS A 438 0.13 26.58 -4.67
CA HIS A 438 -1.02 25.85 -5.20
C HIS A 438 -2.28 26.03 -4.35
N LEU A 439 -2.15 25.99 -3.02
CA LEU A 439 -3.27 26.14 -2.10
C LEU A 439 -3.68 27.60 -1.88
N ALA A 440 -2.75 28.56 -1.95
CA ALA A 440 -3.05 29.98 -1.76
C ALA A 440 -4.13 30.51 -2.72
N GLN A 441 -4.24 29.93 -3.92
CA GLN A 441 -5.25 30.31 -4.91
C GLN A 441 -6.61 29.63 -4.70
N ARG A 442 -6.65 28.52 -3.98
CA ARG A 442 -7.82 27.62 -3.88
C ARG A 442 -8.45 27.62 -2.50
N MET A 443 -7.61 27.58 -1.47
CA MET A 443 -7.95 27.50 -0.06
C MET A 443 -6.94 28.33 0.76
N PRO A 444 -7.01 29.67 0.72
CA PRO A 444 -6.04 30.56 1.38
C PRO A 444 -5.89 30.35 2.89
N GLU A 445 -6.92 29.80 3.54
CA GLU A 445 -6.93 29.51 4.98
C GLU A 445 -6.19 28.22 5.34
N ALA A 446 -5.88 27.36 4.36
CA ALA A 446 -5.12 26.14 4.58
C ALA A 446 -3.65 26.50 4.90
N ARG A 447 -3.08 25.87 5.91
CA ARG A 447 -1.69 26.07 6.31
C ARG A 447 -0.84 24.90 5.87
N VAL A 448 0.25 25.17 5.16
CA VAL A 448 1.20 24.14 4.72
C VAL A 448 2.48 24.23 5.55
N MET A 449 2.86 23.09 6.13
CA MET A 449 4.01 22.92 7.00
C MET A 449 4.95 21.85 6.44
N PRO A 450 6.26 21.91 6.75
CA PRO A 450 7.14 20.76 6.56
C PRO A 450 6.60 19.52 7.27
N GLY A 451 6.76 18.35 6.64
CA GLY A 451 6.54 17.06 7.27
C GLY A 451 7.78 16.58 8.04
N ASP A 452 7.69 15.38 8.63
CA ASP A 452 8.77 14.80 9.46
C ASP A 452 9.94 14.24 8.62
N PHE A 453 9.78 14.15 7.30
CA PHE A 453 10.78 13.64 6.37
C PHE A 453 11.09 14.67 5.26
N PRO A 454 12.31 14.64 4.69
CA PRO A 454 12.65 15.50 3.56
C PRO A 454 11.66 15.37 2.40
N ASN A 455 11.35 16.48 1.74
CA ASN A 455 10.40 16.55 0.62
C ASN A 455 8.99 16.01 0.94
N THR A 456 8.58 16.12 2.21
CA THR A 456 7.21 15.82 2.65
C THR A 456 6.56 17.02 3.32
N TYR A 457 5.24 17.12 3.21
CA TYR A 457 4.47 18.30 3.64
C TYR A 457 3.20 17.88 4.36
N ARG A 458 2.80 18.68 5.36
CA ARG A 458 1.50 18.58 6.03
C ARG A 458 0.63 19.76 5.63
N VAL A 459 -0.56 19.48 5.11
CA VAL A 459 -1.61 20.47 4.90
C VAL A 459 -2.60 20.42 6.06
N ARG A 460 -2.69 21.50 6.82
CA ARG A 460 -3.71 21.69 7.85
C ARG A 460 -4.84 22.54 7.29
N TRP A 461 -5.95 21.89 6.97
CA TRP A 461 -7.17 22.54 6.50
C TRP A 461 -7.85 23.38 7.60
N PRO A 462 -8.59 24.45 7.24
CA PRO A 462 -9.35 25.22 8.22
C PRO A 462 -10.43 24.36 8.89
N LEU A 463 -10.81 24.75 10.10
CA LEU A 463 -11.95 24.15 10.80
C LEU A 463 -13.08 25.17 10.69
N PRO A 464 -14.30 24.79 10.29
CA PRO A 464 -15.42 25.71 10.22
C PRO A 464 -15.68 26.39 11.57
N GLU A 465 -16.15 27.64 11.51
CA GLU A 465 -16.62 28.42 12.67
C GLU A 465 -18.09 28.81 12.42
N PRO A 466 -19.05 28.35 13.24
CA PRO A 466 -18.87 27.45 14.38
C PRO A 466 -18.44 26.03 13.96
N ALA A 467 -17.72 25.34 14.84
CA ALA A 467 -17.30 23.96 14.62
C ALA A 467 -18.53 23.03 14.61
N PRO A 468 -18.67 22.13 13.61
CA PRO A 468 -19.85 21.27 13.49
C PRO A 468 -19.95 20.27 14.64
N LEU A 469 -21.18 19.92 15.05
CA LEU A 469 -21.37 18.90 16.07
C LEU A 469 -20.98 17.51 15.51
N VAL A 470 -20.15 16.77 16.27
CA VAL A 470 -19.81 15.38 15.97
C VAL A 470 -20.56 14.44 16.91
N SER A 471 -21.27 13.46 16.37
CA SER A 471 -21.87 12.38 17.16
C SER A 471 -21.02 11.12 17.08
N LEU A 472 -20.35 10.77 18.18
CA LEU A 472 -19.57 9.54 18.28
C LEU A 472 -20.48 8.38 18.70
N LEU A 473 -20.67 7.41 17.81
CA LEU A 473 -21.52 6.24 17.98
C LEU A 473 -20.67 5.09 18.53
N ILE A 474 -20.99 4.62 19.73
CA ILE A 474 -20.21 3.58 20.44
C ILE A 474 -21.10 2.37 20.77
N PRO A 475 -21.17 1.36 19.88
CA PRO A 475 -21.83 0.10 20.18
C PRO A 475 -21.13 -0.68 21.28
N THR A 476 -21.90 -1.16 22.26
CA THR A 476 -21.33 -1.93 23.37
C THR A 476 -22.27 -2.97 23.96
N ARG A 477 -21.69 -3.94 24.66
CA ARG A 477 -22.41 -4.91 25.49
C ARG A 477 -21.51 -5.37 26.63
N ASP A 478 -21.94 -5.11 27.86
CA ASP A 478 -21.22 -5.43 29.09
C ASP A 478 -19.75 -4.93 29.08
N ARG A 479 -18.87 -5.62 29.81
CA ARG A 479 -17.41 -5.42 29.82
C ARG A 479 -17.00 -3.98 30.12
N LEU A 480 -17.42 -3.49 31.29
CA LEU A 480 -17.01 -2.19 31.83
C LEU A 480 -15.51 -1.89 31.70
N ALA A 481 -14.64 -2.88 31.91
CA ALA A 481 -13.19 -2.74 31.80
C ALA A 481 -12.68 -2.30 30.41
N ILE A 482 -13.54 -2.38 29.38
CA ILE A 482 -13.26 -1.93 28.01
C ILE A 482 -13.97 -0.61 27.74
N LEU A 483 -15.28 -0.54 28.04
CA LEU A 483 -16.11 0.64 27.75
C LEU A 483 -15.64 1.89 28.51
N LYS A 484 -15.35 1.76 29.81
CA LYS A 484 -15.02 2.90 30.66
C LYS A 484 -13.72 3.59 30.22
N PRO A 485 -12.60 2.89 29.97
CA PRO A 485 -11.39 3.53 29.43
C PRO A 485 -11.63 4.30 28.13
N CYS A 486 -12.43 3.75 27.21
CA CYS A 486 -12.75 4.41 25.94
C CYS A 486 -13.53 5.70 26.14
N VAL A 487 -14.69 5.64 26.82
CA VAL A 487 -15.57 6.80 27.01
C VAL A 487 -14.88 7.88 27.86
N ASP A 488 -14.25 7.51 28.97
CA ASP A 488 -13.55 8.49 29.81
C ASP A 488 -12.39 9.15 29.05
N ALA A 489 -11.60 8.40 28.28
CA ALA A 489 -10.51 8.98 27.49
C ALA A 489 -11.02 9.93 26.40
N ILE A 490 -12.13 9.61 25.73
CA ILE A 490 -12.76 10.52 24.76
C ILE A 490 -13.16 11.82 25.44
N LEU A 491 -13.82 11.76 26.61
CA LEU A 491 -14.33 12.95 27.30
C LEU A 491 -13.22 13.82 27.92
N GLU A 492 -12.14 13.21 28.41
CA GLU A 492 -11.06 13.89 29.14
C GLU A 492 -9.89 14.33 28.25
N ARG A 493 -9.68 13.66 27.11
CA ARG A 493 -8.49 13.84 26.26
C ARG A 493 -8.81 14.32 24.85
N THR A 494 -10.02 14.77 24.57
CA THR A 494 -10.38 15.36 23.27
C THR A 494 -10.58 16.86 23.41
N ASP A 495 -9.79 17.66 22.68
CA ASP A 495 -9.85 19.13 22.74
C ASP A 495 -10.89 19.72 21.76
N TYR A 496 -11.61 18.88 21.02
CA TYR A 496 -12.66 19.33 20.11
C TYR A 496 -13.92 19.76 20.89
N PRO A 497 -14.44 20.98 20.68
CA PRO A 497 -15.41 21.58 21.60
C PRO A 497 -16.85 21.07 21.42
N ASN A 498 -17.22 20.62 20.21
CA ASN A 498 -18.62 20.37 19.87
C ASN A 498 -18.87 18.89 19.54
N LEU A 499 -18.91 18.03 20.57
CA LEU A 499 -19.15 16.60 20.41
C LEU A 499 -20.23 16.08 21.35
N GLU A 500 -20.94 15.05 20.92
CA GLU A 500 -21.74 14.16 21.76
C GLU A 500 -21.26 12.71 21.62
N VAL A 501 -21.47 11.91 22.66
CA VAL A 501 -21.16 10.48 22.70
C VAL A 501 -22.46 9.71 22.89
N LEU A 502 -22.82 8.90 21.89
CA LEU A 502 -23.96 8.00 21.95
C LEU A 502 -23.48 6.58 22.26
N ILE A 503 -23.65 6.16 23.51
CA ILE A 503 -23.42 4.77 23.92
C ILE A 503 -24.63 3.95 23.47
N LEU A 504 -24.41 3.02 22.54
CA LEU A 504 -25.45 2.17 21.98
C LEU A 504 -25.41 0.81 22.71
N ASP A 505 -26.24 0.69 23.74
CA ASP A 505 -26.28 -0.48 24.63
C ASP A 505 -27.04 -1.64 23.99
N ASN A 506 -26.31 -2.70 23.62
CA ASN A 506 -26.90 -3.93 23.10
C ASN A 506 -27.14 -4.97 24.20
N GLN A 507 -28.21 -4.77 24.96
CA GLN A 507 -28.69 -5.72 25.97
C GLN A 507 -27.62 -6.07 27.04
N SER A 508 -26.92 -5.06 27.57
CA SER A 508 -26.02 -5.27 28.72
C SER A 508 -26.80 -5.77 29.94
N THR A 509 -26.25 -6.75 30.64
CA THR A 509 -26.82 -7.31 31.88
C THR A 509 -25.89 -7.15 33.09
N CYS A 510 -24.62 -6.84 32.86
CA CYS A 510 -23.63 -6.56 33.89
C CYS A 510 -24.03 -5.30 34.67
N THR A 511 -24.28 -5.47 35.97
CA THR A 511 -24.75 -4.42 36.88
C THR A 511 -23.77 -3.26 36.96
N GLU A 512 -22.46 -3.53 36.95
CA GLU A 512 -21.41 -2.52 36.96
C GLU A 512 -21.38 -1.70 35.66
N THR A 513 -21.59 -2.34 34.51
CA THR A 513 -21.64 -1.65 33.20
C THR A 513 -22.86 -0.73 33.13
N LEU A 514 -24.04 -1.24 33.55
CA LEU A 514 -25.28 -0.46 33.62
C LEU A 514 -25.21 0.69 34.65
N ALA A 515 -24.51 0.50 35.76
CA ALA A 515 -24.27 1.56 36.74
C ALA A 515 -23.36 2.65 36.18
N TYR A 516 -22.28 2.28 35.49
CA TYR A 516 -21.39 3.24 34.83
C TYR A 516 -22.11 4.05 33.76
N MET A 517 -22.85 3.41 32.85
CA MET A 517 -23.58 4.09 31.78
C MET A 517 -24.56 5.15 32.31
N ARG A 518 -25.29 4.83 33.39
CA ARG A 518 -26.14 5.82 34.08
C ARG A 518 -25.32 6.97 34.66
N ALA A 519 -24.30 6.63 35.46
CA ALA A 519 -23.47 7.62 36.13
C ALA A 519 -22.76 8.58 35.17
N VAL A 520 -22.26 8.10 34.02
CA VAL A 520 -21.58 8.96 33.05
C VAL A 520 -22.57 9.86 32.31
N SER A 521 -23.77 9.37 31.95
CA SER A 521 -24.81 10.18 31.31
C SER A 521 -25.42 11.25 32.22
N GLU A 522 -25.43 11.01 33.54
CA GLU A 522 -25.89 12.01 34.53
C GLU A 522 -24.80 13.06 34.81
N ARG A 523 -23.52 12.69 34.68
CA ARG A 523 -22.38 13.54 35.01
C ARG A 523 -21.96 14.45 33.85
N ASP A 524 -22.08 13.99 32.61
CA ASP A 524 -21.60 14.70 31.43
C ASP A 524 -22.73 14.82 30.39
N GLU A 525 -23.18 16.05 30.15
CA GLU A 525 -24.30 16.35 29.24
C GLU A 525 -24.04 15.94 27.79
N ARG A 526 -22.77 15.73 27.42
CA ARG A 526 -22.38 15.24 26.09
C ARG A 526 -22.72 13.77 25.89
N VAL A 527 -23.03 13.02 26.96
CA VAL A 527 -23.19 11.55 26.89
C VAL A 527 -24.66 11.15 26.96
N ARG A 528 -25.09 10.35 25.99
CA ARG A 528 -26.42 9.73 25.97
C ARG A 528 -26.30 8.23 25.79
N VAL A 529 -27.19 7.49 26.44
CA VAL A 529 -27.27 6.03 26.33
C VAL A 529 -28.56 5.67 25.58
N LEU A 530 -28.42 4.96 24.47
CA LEU A 530 -29.54 4.47 23.67
C LEU A 530 -29.59 2.96 23.74
N ARG A 531 -30.77 2.40 24.01
CA ARG A 531 -30.96 0.94 24.09
C ARG A 531 -31.25 0.36 22.71
N TRP A 532 -30.53 -0.71 22.39
CA TRP A 532 -30.72 -1.52 21.18
C TRP A 532 -31.04 -2.96 21.59
N ASP A 533 -32.34 -3.26 21.68
CA ASP A 533 -32.88 -4.53 22.20
C ASP A 533 -33.05 -5.60 21.10
N GLU A 534 -32.10 -5.68 20.17
CA GLU A 534 -32.09 -6.62 19.03
C GLU A 534 -30.82 -7.49 19.02
N PRO A 535 -30.77 -8.61 18.26
CA PRO A 535 -29.55 -9.38 18.10
C PRO A 535 -28.37 -8.51 17.65
N PHE A 536 -27.15 -8.86 18.10
CA PHE A 536 -25.96 -8.08 17.75
C PHE A 536 -25.73 -8.07 16.24
N ASN A 537 -25.79 -6.87 15.67
CA ASN A 537 -25.44 -6.55 14.29
C ASN A 537 -24.77 -5.18 14.34
N TYR A 538 -23.47 -5.12 14.04
CA TYR A 538 -22.67 -3.91 14.12
C TYR A 538 -23.17 -2.84 13.14
N SER A 539 -23.59 -3.25 11.95
CA SER A 539 -24.15 -2.34 10.95
C SER A 539 -25.49 -1.77 11.43
N ALA A 540 -26.40 -2.62 11.89
CA ALA A 540 -27.73 -2.19 12.33
C ALA A 540 -27.69 -1.26 13.55
N ILE A 541 -26.88 -1.58 14.56
CA ILE A 541 -26.78 -0.74 15.76
C ILE A 541 -26.19 0.64 15.43
N ASN A 542 -25.21 0.73 14.51
CA ASN A 542 -24.66 2.01 14.08
C ASN A 542 -25.65 2.80 13.21
N ASN A 543 -26.40 2.14 12.32
CA ASN A 543 -27.50 2.77 11.58
C ASN A 543 -28.55 3.34 12.54
N PHE A 544 -28.93 2.57 13.56
CA PHE A 544 -29.80 3.04 14.64
C PHE A 544 -29.21 4.24 15.36
N GLY A 545 -27.93 4.19 15.76
CA GLY A 545 -27.26 5.33 16.39
C GLY A 545 -27.29 6.59 15.52
N ALA A 546 -27.09 6.46 14.21
CA ALA A 546 -27.13 7.56 13.26
C ALA A 546 -28.51 8.25 13.20
N LEU A 547 -29.62 7.51 13.37
CA LEU A 547 -30.97 8.07 13.41
C LEU A 547 -31.20 9.00 14.61
N TYR A 548 -30.56 8.73 15.75
CA TYR A 548 -30.73 9.49 17.00
C TYR A 548 -29.60 10.50 17.29
N ALA A 549 -28.57 10.51 16.44
CA ALA A 549 -27.50 11.49 16.45
C ALA A 549 -28.07 12.88 16.17
N HIS A 550 -27.44 13.92 16.73
CA HIS A 550 -27.71 15.33 16.43
C HIS A 550 -26.60 16.00 15.59
N GLY A 551 -25.42 15.39 15.50
CA GLY A 551 -24.26 15.92 14.80
C GLY A 551 -24.33 15.85 13.28
N GLU A 552 -23.81 16.89 12.63
CA GLU A 552 -23.64 16.95 11.17
C GLU A 552 -22.59 15.96 10.67
N ILE A 553 -21.68 15.56 11.56
CA ILE A 553 -20.66 14.53 11.33
C ILE A 553 -20.93 13.36 12.27
N LEU A 554 -20.96 12.15 11.70
CA LEU A 554 -21.07 10.90 12.43
C LEU A 554 -19.68 10.30 12.61
N GLY A 555 -19.39 9.79 13.80
CA GLY A 555 -18.20 9.01 14.09
C GLY A 555 -18.55 7.58 14.43
N LEU A 556 -18.18 6.61 13.60
CA LEU A 556 -18.23 5.19 13.94
C LEU A 556 -17.02 4.87 14.81
N VAL A 557 -17.27 4.48 16.05
CA VAL A 557 -16.22 4.32 17.06
C VAL A 557 -16.42 3.02 17.83
N ASN A 558 -15.39 2.17 17.86
CA ASN A 558 -15.44 0.97 18.69
C ASN A 558 -15.31 1.31 20.18
N ASN A 559 -15.89 0.48 21.03
CA ASN A 559 -15.87 0.68 22.48
C ASN A 559 -14.52 0.44 23.16
N ASP A 560 -13.46 0.14 22.39
CA ASP A 560 -12.12 -0.23 22.86
C ASP A 560 -11.01 0.61 22.19
N ILE A 561 -11.34 1.85 21.80
CA ILE A 561 -10.35 2.84 21.37
C ILE A 561 -9.92 3.76 22.52
N GLU A 562 -8.71 4.31 22.45
CA GLU A 562 -8.21 5.31 23.40
C GLU A 562 -7.42 6.40 22.63
N PRO A 563 -7.86 7.67 22.64
CA PRO A 563 -7.12 8.75 22.01
C PRO A 563 -5.71 8.95 22.57
N ILE A 564 -4.72 9.14 21.69
CA ILE A 564 -3.33 9.40 22.07
C ILE A 564 -3.04 10.91 22.05
N ASN A 565 -3.31 11.58 20.94
CA ASN A 565 -3.16 13.03 20.82
C ASN A 565 -4.51 13.74 21.02
N ARG A 566 -4.49 14.92 21.65
CA ARG A 566 -5.72 15.62 22.05
C ARG A 566 -6.51 16.25 20.90
N ASP A 567 -5.81 16.60 19.81
CA ASP A 567 -6.37 17.24 18.63
C ASP A 567 -6.88 16.25 17.58
N TRP A 568 -6.90 14.94 17.87
CA TRP A 568 -7.28 13.87 16.95
C TRP A 568 -8.62 14.13 16.25
N LEU A 569 -9.65 14.52 17.01
CA LEU A 569 -10.99 14.72 16.46
C LEU A 569 -11.04 15.98 15.59
N ALA A 570 -10.37 17.05 16.02
CA ALA A 570 -10.28 18.28 15.22
C ALA A 570 -9.55 18.05 13.89
N GLU A 571 -8.50 17.23 13.87
CA GLU A 571 -7.80 16.82 12.65
C GLU A 571 -8.75 16.06 11.71
N MET A 572 -9.48 15.05 12.21
CA MET A 572 -10.40 14.28 11.37
C MET A 572 -11.57 15.14 10.86
N VAL A 573 -12.11 16.03 11.70
CA VAL A 573 -13.20 16.94 11.30
C VAL A 573 -12.76 17.90 10.19
N ARG A 574 -11.54 18.45 10.26
CA ARG A 574 -10.99 19.31 9.19
C ARG A 574 -11.01 18.60 7.83
N GLN A 575 -10.71 17.31 7.82
CA GLN A 575 -10.77 16.50 6.59
C GLN A 575 -12.23 16.20 6.20
N ALA A 576 -13.07 15.82 7.15
CA ALA A 576 -14.48 15.46 6.90
C ALA A 576 -15.34 16.65 6.44
N CYS A 577 -14.92 17.89 6.72
CA CYS A 577 -15.61 19.09 6.23
C CYS A 577 -15.31 19.40 4.76
N ARG A 578 -14.31 18.76 4.15
CA ARG A 578 -13.98 18.99 2.74
C ARG A 578 -15.04 18.33 1.84
N PRO A 579 -15.70 19.07 0.93
CA PRO A 579 -16.81 18.55 0.13
C PRO A 579 -16.47 17.28 -0.67
N GLU A 580 -15.25 17.19 -1.18
CA GLU A 580 -14.77 16.03 -1.95
C GLU A 580 -14.52 14.77 -1.11
N ILE A 581 -14.44 14.88 0.22
CA ILE A 581 -14.06 13.78 1.12
C ILE A 581 -15.32 13.16 1.70
N GLY A 582 -15.41 11.83 1.70
CA GLY A 582 -16.51 11.07 2.27
C GLY A 582 -16.17 10.52 3.64
N CYS A 583 -15.42 9.40 3.69
CA CYS A 583 -14.97 8.80 4.94
C CYS A 583 -13.54 9.24 5.32
N VAL A 584 -13.31 9.49 6.61
CA VAL A 584 -12.00 9.83 7.19
C VAL A 584 -11.60 8.80 8.24
N GLY A 585 -10.45 8.16 8.06
CA GLY A 585 -9.90 7.18 9.00
C GLY A 585 -8.71 7.71 9.81
N ALA A 586 -8.59 7.24 11.05
CA ALA A 586 -7.49 7.54 11.95
C ALA A 586 -6.33 6.53 11.84
N LYS A 587 -5.15 6.89 12.36
CA LYS A 587 -4.02 5.99 12.58
C LYS A 587 -4.22 5.21 13.87
N LEU A 588 -4.37 3.89 13.78
CA LEU A 588 -4.63 3.04 14.94
C LEU A 588 -3.44 2.16 15.29
N TYR A 589 -3.14 2.10 16.58
CA TYR A 589 -2.10 1.27 17.16
C TYR A 589 -2.69 0.14 18.00
N TYR A 590 -1.99 -0.98 18.04
CA TYR A 590 -2.14 -1.94 19.11
C TYR A 590 -1.55 -1.41 20.41
N PRO A 591 -1.95 -1.94 21.58
CA PRO A 591 -1.40 -1.52 22.88
C PRO A 591 0.12 -1.75 23.05
N ASN A 592 0.77 -2.45 22.12
CA ASN A 592 2.21 -2.69 22.10
C ASN A 592 2.97 -1.74 21.14
N ASP A 593 2.36 -0.61 20.75
CA ASP A 593 2.91 0.39 19.83
C ASP A 593 3.24 -0.12 18.41
N THR A 594 2.66 -1.26 18.02
CA THR A 594 2.67 -1.70 16.62
C THR A 594 1.44 -1.21 15.90
N LEU A 595 1.57 -0.90 14.62
CA LEU A 595 0.50 -0.36 13.79
C LEU A 595 -0.58 -1.42 13.56
N GLN A 596 -1.83 -1.03 13.76
CA GLN A 596 -2.98 -1.85 13.40
C GLN A 596 -3.61 -1.38 12.08
N HIS A 597 -3.73 -0.06 11.88
CA HIS A 597 -4.38 0.53 10.72
C HIS A 597 -3.61 1.74 10.18
N GLY A 598 -2.97 1.55 9.03
CA GLY A 598 -2.42 2.61 8.18
C GLY A 598 -3.27 2.87 6.92
N GLY A 599 -4.57 2.60 6.98
CA GLY A 599 -5.44 2.47 5.81
C GLY A 599 -5.95 1.04 5.55
N VAL A 600 -6.94 0.89 4.65
CA VAL A 600 -7.39 -0.41 4.14
C VAL A 600 -7.06 -0.50 2.65
N ILE A 601 -6.41 -1.60 2.26
CA ILE A 601 -6.13 -1.97 0.87
C ILE A 601 -7.07 -3.11 0.47
N LEU A 602 -7.74 -2.94 -0.66
CA LEU A 602 -8.65 -3.95 -1.20
C LEU A 602 -7.88 -5.12 -1.82
N GLY A 603 -8.52 -6.29 -1.86
CA GLY A 603 -7.97 -7.54 -2.39
C GLY A 603 -6.99 -8.26 -1.47
N ILE A 604 -6.44 -7.59 -0.44
CA ILE A 604 -5.58 -8.27 0.55
C ILE A 604 -6.40 -9.35 1.28
N GLY A 605 -5.84 -10.56 1.38
CA GLY A 605 -6.55 -11.70 1.99
C GLY A 605 -7.77 -12.18 1.19
N GLY A 606 -8.00 -11.65 -0.02
CA GLY A 606 -9.12 -11.97 -0.88
C GLY A 606 -10.31 -11.00 -0.78
N VAL A 607 -10.33 -10.09 0.19
CA VAL A 607 -11.36 -9.03 0.29
C VAL A 607 -10.71 -7.70 0.62
N ALA A 608 -10.18 -7.52 1.82
CA ALA A 608 -9.49 -6.30 2.23
C ALA A 608 -8.58 -6.56 3.44
N GLY A 609 -7.55 -5.73 3.60
CA GLY A 609 -6.61 -5.81 4.73
C GLY A 609 -6.03 -4.46 5.11
N HIS A 610 -5.57 -4.34 6.35
CA HIS A 610 -5.01 -3.08 6.85
C HIS A 610 -3.57 -2.90 6.36
N ALA A 611 -3.26 -1.75 5.76
CA ALA A 611 -1.92 -1.40 5.30
C ALA A 611 -0.93 -1.31 6.48
N HIS A 612 0.31 -1.77 6.25
CA HIS A 612 1.46 -1.70 7.18
C HIS A 612 1.20 -2.33 8.55
N LYS A 613 0.27 -3.29 8.62
CA LYS A 613 -0.06 -3.97 9.87
C LYS A 613 1.19 -4.56 10.52
N TYR A 614 1.35 -4.35 11.82
CA TYR A 614 2.49 -4.72 12.67
C TYR A 614 3.77 -3.91 12.49
N PHE A 615 3.78 -2.86 11.65
CA PHE A 615 4.93 -1.96 11.58
C PHE A 615 5.10 -1.22 12.91
N THR A 616 6.34 -0.87 13.26
CA THR A 616 6.59 -0.10 14.49
C THR A 616 6.06 1.33 14.35
N ARG A 617 5.74 1.97 15.48
CA ARG A 617 5.20 3.34 15.51
C ARG A 617 5.99 4.37 14.72
N HIS A 618 7.32 4.26 14.74
CA HIS A 618 8.23 5.19 14.05
C HIS A 618 8.60 4.77 12.63
N SER A 619 8.04 3.66 12.13
CA SER A 619 8.32 3.25 10.76
C SER A 619 7.86 4.33 9.78
N PRO A 620 8.68 4.70 8.77
CA PRO A 620 8.21 5.56 7.69
C PRO A 620 7.10 4.89 6.88
N GLY A 621 7.06 3.55 6.85
CA GLY A 621 6.20 2.79 5.96
C GLY A 621 6.67 2.85 4.50
N TYR A 622 5.83 2.35 3.61
CA TYR A 622 6.11 2.32 2.17
C TYR A 622 6.16 3.75 1.62
N PHE A 623 7.33 4.19 1.14
CA PHE A 623 7.57 5.55 0.65
C PHE A 623 6.97 6.63 1.58
N THR A 624 7.29 6.53 2.88
CA THR A 624 6.85 7.49 3.93
C THR A 624 5.34 7.60 4.16
N ARG A 625 4.50 6.78 3.50
CA ARG A 625 3.02 6.87 3.56
C ARG A 625 2.41 6.84 4.97
N LEU A 626 3.10 6.32 5.99
CA LEU A 626 2.60 6.33 7.37
C LEU A 626 2.65 7.70 8.06
N HIS A 627 3.21 8.71 7.40
CA HIS A 627 3.35 10.09 7.88
C HIS A 627 2.69 11.11 6.95
N LEU A 628 2.03 10.64 5.89
CA LEU A 628 1.39 11.46 4.87
C LEU A 628 -0.12 11.24 4.88
N ALA A 629 -0.91 12.32 4.94
CA ALA A 629 -2.33 12.23 4.66
C ALA A 629 -2.54 11.91 3.18
N HIS A 630 -3.34 10.89 2.88
CA HIS A 630 -3.55 10.45 1.50
C HIS A 630 -4.90 9.74 1.31
N ASN A 631 -5.35 9.68 0.06
CA ASN A 631 -6.59 8.98 -0.26
C ASN A 631 -6.38 7.46 -0.28
N LEU A 632 -7.41 6.73 0.15
CA LEU A 632 -7.48 5.27 0.11
C LEU A 632 -8.83 4.84 -0.42
N SER A 633 -8.96 3.55 -0.75
CA SER A 633 -10.24 2.99 -1.13
C SER A 633 -11.16 2.78 0.07
N ALA A 634 -10.60 2.37 1.21
CA ALA A 634 -11.37 2.25 2.44
C ALA A 634 -10.53 2.61 3.68
N VAL A 635 -11.26 2.91 4.75
CA VAL A 635 -10.75 3.10 6.12
C VAL A 635 -11.62 2.28 7.08
N THR A 636 -11.13 2.04 8.30
CA THR A 636 -11.82 1.10 9.21
C THR A 636 -12.87 1.76 10.08
N GLY A 637 -13.98 1.06 10.33
CA GLY A 637 -15.05 1.49 11.24
C GLY A 637 -14.66 1.51 12.72
N ALA A 638 -13.45 1.07 13.09
CA ALA A 638 -12.99 1.20 14.47
C ALA A 638 -12.86 2.67 14.93
N CYS A 639 -12.52 3.57 13.99
CA CYS A 639 -12.60 5.02 14.17
C CYS A 639 -12.69 5.68 12.78
N LEU A 640 -13.92 6.02 12.36
CA LEU A 640 -14.24 6.58 11.05
C LEU A 640 -15.17 7.78 11.22
N LEU A 641 -14.84 8.93 10.63
CA LEU A 641 -15.76 10.05 10.50
C LEU A 641 -16.36 10.12 9.09
N VAL A 642 -17.64 10.49 9.02
CA VAL A 642 -18.37 10.72 7.76
C VAL A 642 -19.42 11.78 7.99
N ARG A 643 -19.65 12.66 7.00
CA ARG A 643 -20.77 13.62 7.07
C ARG A 643 -22.09 12.84 7.07
N ARG A 644 -23.02 13.22 7.94
CA ARG A 644 -24.35 12.59 8.02
C ARG A 644 -25.02 12.54 6.65
N ALA A 645 -25.01 13.66 5.92
CA ALA A 645 -25.62 13.75 4.59
C ALA A 645 -25.04 12.70 3.62
N VAL A 646 -23.73 12.45 3.67
CA VAL A 646 -23.07 11.42 2.82
C VAL A 646 -23.43 10.01 3.29
N PHE A 647 -23.48 9.79 4.61
CA PHE A 647 -23.89 8.50 5.17
C PHE A 647 -25.34 8.14 4.77
N GLU A 648 -26.24 9.13 4.81
CA GLU A 648 -27.65 8.98 4.39
C GLU A 648 -27.77 8.79 2.87
N GLU A 649 -27.01 9.55 2.08
CA GLU A 649 -26.98 9.46 0.60
C GLU A 649 -26.68 8.04 0.12
N VAL A 650 -25.75 7.35 0.78
CA VAL A 650 -25.34 5.98 0.41
C VAL A 650 -26.10 4.88 1.15
N GLY A 651 -27.11 5.24 1.93
CA GLY A 651 -27.95 4.31 2.69
C GLY A 651 -27.25 3.62 3.87
N GLY A 652 -26.30 4.29 4.52
CA GLY A 652 -25.65 3.83 5.75
C GLY A 652 -24.83 2.54 5.62
N LEU A 653 -24.71 1.76 6.70
CA LEU A 653 -24.03 0.46 6.70
C LEU A 653 -24.96 -0.65 6.19
N ASN A 654 -24.43 -1.63 5.47
CA ASN A 654 -25.20 -2.78 5.01
C ASN A 654 -25.47 -3.77 6.16
N GLU A 655 -26.63 -3.63 6.79
CA GLU A 655 -27.06 -4.49 7.90
C GLU A 655 -27.63 -5.84 7.48
N GLU A 656 -28.05 -6.00 6.22
CA GLU A 656 -28.63 -7.24 5.71
C GLU A 656 -27.56 -8.31 5.46
N HIS A 657 -26.45 -7.91 4.81
CA HIS A 657 -25.42 -8.84 4.36
C HIS A 657 -24.11 -8.75 5.14
N LEU A 658 -23.84 -7.63 5.83
CA LEU A 658 -22.55 -7.35 6.48
C LEU A 658 -22.71 -7.00 7.96
N ALA A 659 -23.22 -7.95 8.75
CA ALA A 659 -23.53 -7.73 10.15
C ALA A 659 -22.30 -7.47 11.05
N ILE A 660 -21.11 -7.96 10.70
CA ILE A 660 -19.91 -7.89 11.55
C ILE A 660 -18.66 -7.48 10.78
N ALA A 661 -18.40 -8.08 9.62
CA ALA A 661 -17.15 -7.86 8.87
C ALA A 661 -17.40 -7.08 7.58
N PHE A 662 -16.39 -6.31 7.15
CA PHE A 662 -16.35 -5.57 5.87
C PHE A 662 -17.44 -4.50 5.66
N ASN A 663 -18.30 -4.23 6.65
CA ASN A 663 -19.31 -3.17 6.57
C ASN A 663 -18.70 -1.78 6.37
N ASP A 664 -17.54 -1.52 6.97
CA ASP A 664 -16.74 -0.30 6.79
C ASP A 664 -16.17 -0.20 5.38
N VAL A 665 -15.69 -1.31 4.82
CA VAL A 665 -15.21 -1.39 3.43
C VAL A 665 -16.34 -1.17 2.43
N ASP A 666 -17.50 -1.80 2.62
CA ASP A 666 -18.69 -1.61 1.80
C ASP A 666 -19.18 -0.15 1.84
N LEU A 667 -19.29 0.44 3.04
CA LEU A 667 -19.63 1.86 3.18
C LEU A 667 -18.66 2.75 2.40
N CYS A 668 -17.35 2.53 2.58
CA CYS A 668 -16.32 3.30 1.88
C CYS A 668 -16.42 3.15 0.35
N LEU A 669 -16.77 1.97 -0.16
CA LEU A 669 -16.94 1.73 -1.59
C LEU A 669 -18.19 2.43 -2.13
N LYS A 670 -19.33 2.35 -1.43
CA LYS A 670 -20.55 3.10 -1.80
C LYS A 670 -20.30 4.61 -1.81
N VAL A 671 -19.58 5.13 -0.82
CA VAL A 671 -19.17 6.54 -0.75
C VAL A 671 -18.29 6.94 -1.94
N ARG A 672 -17.43 6.04 -2.42
CA ARG A 672 -16.63 6.29 -3.63
C ARG A 672 -17.47 6.26 -4.90
N GLU A 673 -18.42 5.34 -5.03
CA GLU A 673 -19.33 5.31 -6.17
C GLU A 673 -20.22 6.56 -6.24
N ALA A 674 -20.55 7.16 -5.10
CA ALA A 674 -21.22 8.46 -5.03
C ALA A 674 -20.33 9.66 -5.43
N GLY A 675 -19.05 9.43 -5.76
CA GLY A 675 -18.13 10.46 -6.27
C GLY A 675 -17.23 11.10 -5.21
N TYR A 676 -17.27 10.63 -3.96
CA TYR A 676 -16.39 11.12 -2.90
C TYR A 676 -15.06 10.35 -2.84
N ARG A 677 -14.07 10.95 -2.20
CA ARG A 677 -12.78 10.30 -1.87
C ARG A 677 -12.74 9.94 -0.40
N ASN A 678 -12.25 8.75 -0.08
CA ASN A 678 -11.94 8.39 1.31
C ASN A 678 -10.49 8.80 1.62
N LEU A 679 -10.25 9.24 2.85
CA LEU A 679 -8.98 9.76 3.30
C LEU A 679 -8.55 9.11 4.60
N TRP A 680 -7.26 8.84 4.73
CA TRP A 680 -6.66 8.46 6.00
C TRP A 680 -5.67 9.53 6.43
N THR A 681 -5.74 9.93 7.69
CA THR A 681 -4.84 10.93 8.27
C THR A 681 -3.91 10.27 9.30
N PRO A 682 -2.59 10.45 9.19
CA PRO A 682 -1.64 9.97 10.19
C PRO A 682 -1.65 10.81 11.47
N TYR A 683 -2.31 11.98 11.47
CA TYR A 683 -2.25 12.97 12.55
C TYR A 683 -3.38 12.83 13.58
N ALA A 684 -4.25 11.83 13.42
CA ALA A 684 -5.18 11.37 14.45
C ALA A 684 -4.75 9.98 14.92
N GLU A 685 -4.11 9.91 16.08
CA GLU A 685 -3.51 8.70 16.64
C GLU A 685 -4.35 8.18 17.82
N LEU A 686 -4.75 6.91 17.75
CA LEU A 686 -5.49 6.24 18.82
C LEU A 686 -4.96 4.82 19.03
N TYR A 687 -5.05 4.30 20.26
CA TYR A 687 -4.96 2.87 20.50
C TYR A 687 -6.30 2.21 20.17
N HIS A 688 -6.24 0.97 19.67
CA HIS A 688 -7.40 0.10 19.52
C HIS A 688 -7.03 -1.28 20.06
N HIS A 689 -7.70 -1.70 21.13
CA HIS A 689 -7.35 -2.91 21.88
C HIS A 689 -7.78 -4.23 21.19
N GLU A 690 -8.38 -4.13 19.99
CA GLU A 690 -8.85 -5.16 19.03
C GLU A 690 -9.41 -6.47 19.61
N SER A 691 -10.68 -6.73 19.32
CA SER A 691 -11.32 -8.05 19.51
C SER A 691 -11.35 -8.57 20.94
N VAL A 692 -11.07 -7.73 21.94
CA VAL A 692 -11.18 -8.11 23.36
C VAL A 692 -12.60 -8.62 23.63
N SER A 693 -13.63 -7.93 23.10
CA SER A 693 -15.05 -8.28 23.26
C SER A 693 -15.54 -9.45 22.38
N ARG A 694 -14.98 -9.60 21.16
CA ARG A 694 -15.49 -10.50 20.11
C ARG A 694 -15.10 -11.98 20.27
N GLY A 695 -13.90 -12.27 20.79
CA GLY A 695 -13.35 -13.63 20.82
C GLY A 695 -13.00 -14.20 19.42
N ALA A 696 -12.52 -15.44 19.35
CA ALA A 696 -12.12 -16.07 18.08
C ALA A 696 -13.31 -16.60 17.24
N GLU A 697 -13.10 -16.78 15.93
CA GLU A 697 -14.04 -17.47 15.02
C GLU A 697 -13.98 -18.99 15.17
N ASP A 698 -14.31 -19.45 16.36
CA ASP A 698 -14.11 -20.82 16.83
C ASP A 698 -15.20 -21.81 16.40
N ASN A 699 -16.43 -21.33 16.12
CA ASN A 699 -17.57 -22.20 15.81
C ASN A 699 -18.03 -22.16 14.34
N ALA A 700 -18.82 -23.16 13.93
CA ALA A 700 -19.25 -23.35 12.55
C ALA A 700 -20.16 -22.23 12.04
N ALA A 701 -21.04 -21.69 12.90
CA ALA A 701 -21.94 -20.60 12.55
C ALA A 701 -21.19 -19.29 12.28
N LYS A 702 -20.21 -18.94 13.13
CA LYS A 702 -19.33 -17.77 12.92
C LYS A 702 -18.56 -17.87 11.60
N ARG A 703 -18.02 -19.05 11.28
CA ARG A 703 -17.34 -19.29 10.00
C ARG A 703 -18.27 -19.20 8.80
N ALA A 704 -19.49 -19.75 8.91
CA ALA A 704 -20.48 -19.67 7.84
C ALA A 704 -20.87 -18.23 7.55
N ARG A 705 -21.11 -17.42 8.59
CA ARG A 705 -21.36 -15.98 8.46
C ARG A 705 -20.18 -15.25 7.82
N ALA A 706 -18.96 -15.41 8.35
CA ALA A 706 -17.77 -14.74 7.82
C ALA A 706 -17.51 -15.07 6.34
N ASN A 707 -17.76 -16.32 5.93
CA ASN A 707 -17.71 -16.71 4.52
C ASN A 707 -18.83 -16.04 3.70
N GLY A 708 -20.05 -15.94 4.24
CA GLY A 708 -21.16 -15.25 3.60
C GLY A 708 -20.86 -13.76 3.35
N GLU A 709 -20.34 -13.07 4.36
CA GLU A 709 -19.92 -11.66 4.27
C GLU A 709 -18.82 -11.47 3.21
N ALA A 710 -17.80 -12.35 3.22
CA ALA A 710 -16.74 -12.32 2.22
C ALA A 710 -17.23 -12.62 0.80
N ASN A 711 -18.19 -13.54 0.65
CA ASN A 711 -18.81 -13.86 -0.63
C ASN A 711 -19.61 -12.68 -1.17
N TYR A 712 -20.44 -12.03 -0.33
CA TYR A 712 -21.16 -10.81 -0.71
C TYR A 712 -20.19 -9.74 -1.25
N MET A 713 -19.08 -9.50 -0.54
CA MET A 713 -18.08 -8.54 -0.98
C MET A 713 -17.47 -8.91 -2.33
N ARG A 714 -17.19 -10.19 -2.58
CA ARG A 714 -16.65 -10.65 -3.86
C ARG A 714 -17.67 -10.58 -5.00
N GLU A 715 -18.93 -10.90 -4.73
CA GLU A 715 -20.01 -10.86 -5.71
C GLU A 715 -20.38 -9.43 -6.09
N THR A 716 -20.39 -8.52 -5.11
CA THR A 716 -20.79 -7.11 -5.30
C THR A 716 -19.64 -6.24 -5.77
N TRP A 717 -18.47 -6.37 -5.16
CA TRP A 717 -17.35 -5.44 -5.33
C TRP A 717 -16.13 -6.04 -6.05
N GLY A 718 -16.26 -7.23 -6.64
CA GLY A 718 -15.13 -8.04 -7.16
C GLY A 718 -14.12 -7.27 -8.01
N GLU A 719 -14.58 -6.44 -8.95
CA GLU A 719 -13.70 -5.63 -9.83
C GLU A 719 -12.88 -4.60 -9.04
N HIS A 720 -13.53 -3.88 -8.12
CA HIS A 720 -12.88 -2.93 -7.21
C HIS A 720 -11.86 -3.62 -6.29
N LEU A 721 -12.21 -4.81 -5.80
CA LEU A 721 -11.32 -5.59 -4.92
C LEU A 721 -10.06 -6.10 -5.66
N ASP A 722 -10.14 -6.31 -6.97
CA ASP A 722 -9.00 -6.76 -7.78
C ASP A 722 -8.19 -5.61 -8.38
N SER A 723 -8.68 -4.37 -8.31
CA SER A 723 -8.05 -3.17 -8.85
C SER A 723 -8.19 -1.96 -7.92
N ASP A 724 -7.56 -2.04 -6.73
CA ASP A 724 -7.55 -0.91 -5.79
C ASP A 724 -6.71 0.26 -6.36
N PRO A 725 -7.28 1.43 -6.63
CA PRO A 725 -6.52 2.58 -7.15
C PRO A 725 -5.50 3.14 -6.16
N ALA A 726 -5.62 2.87 -4.85
CA ALA A 726 -4.66 3.30 -3.85
C ALA A 726 -3.48 2.30 -3.67
N TYR A 727 -3.44 1.24 -4.49
CA TYR A 727 -2.45 0.18 -4.44
C TYR A 727 -1.94 -0.19 -5.84
N ASN A 728 -0.67 -0.56 -5.94
CA ASN A 728 -0.07 -0.88 -7.24
C ASN A 728 -0.23 -2.38 -7.57
N PRO A 729 -0.58 -2.76 -8.81
CA PRO A 729 -0.77 -4.16 -9.20
C PRO A 729 0.50 -5.04 -9.16
N ASN A 730 1.68 -4.42 -9.08
CA ASN A 730 2.98 -5.07 -8.92
C ASN A 730 3.29 -5.46 -7.46
N LEU A 731 2.46 -5.05 -6.51
CA LEU A 731 2.58 -5.38 -5.09
C LEU A 731 1.69 -6.56 -4.71
N THR A 732 2.11 -7.30 -3.69
CA THR A 732 1.39 -8.48 -3.23
C THR A 732 0.05 -8.11 -2.62
N LEU A 733 -0.91 -9.02 -2.77
CA LEU A 733 -2.20 -8.96 -2.10
C LEU A 733 -2.34 -10.10 -1.07
N VAL A 734 -1.21 -10.69 -0.67
CA VAL A 734 -1.14 -11.72 0.38
C VAL A 734 -0.74 -11.09 1.72
N HIS A 735 0.19 -10.14 1.69
CA HIS A 735 0.79 -9.54 2.88
C HIS A 735 0.44 -8.06 2.99
N GLU A 736 0.37 -7.57 4.23
CA GLU A 736 0.04 -6.19 4.58
C GLU A 736 1.23 -5.21 4.45
N ASP A 737 2.32 -5.60 3.77
CA ASP A 737 3.66 -4.97 3.92
C ASP A 737 4.27 -4.38 2.64
N PHE A 738 3.50 -4.31 1.55
CA PHE A 738 3.95 -3.77 0.26
C PHE A 738 5.14 -4.53 -0.35
N SER A 739 5.26 -5.84 -0.07
CA SER A 739 6.19 -6.72 -0.79
C SER A 739 5.77 -6.92 -2.26
N LEU A 740 6.70 -7.35 -3.09
CA LEU A 740 6.51 -7.60 -4.52
C LEU A 740 5.55 -8.77 -4.75
N ARG A 741 4.78 -8.68 -5.83
CA ARG A 741 3.90 -9.75 -6.32
C ARG A 741 4.66 -10.80 -7.11
#